data_AF-A0A2P9DB94-F1
#
_entry.id   AF-A0A2P9DB94-F1
#
_cell.length_a   1.000
_cell.length_b   1.000
_cell.length_c   1.000
_cell.angle_alpha   90.00
_cell.angle_beta   90.00
_cell.angle_gamma   90.00
#
_symmetry.space_group_name_H-M   'P 1'
#
loop_
_entity.id
_entity.type
_entity.pdbx_description
1 polymer ?
#
loop_
_entity_poly.entity_id
_entity_poly.type
_entity_poly.pdbx_seq_one_letter_code
_entity_poly.pdbx_strand_id
1 'polypeptide(L)'
;MEETEENTNSNKIDKEILIQFVNHENVTTGPVINVPLSITKDNLDELINNLKKKNEDLAEQEESEDINYYSFMINDKLPIKNSLYEAIKDNHISSEDILSIKYFPLNIFKVKKICTCTSTLPGHTSSILCLTFSPNSSHLATGSGDNTVRLWDIYTQTPIATLNDHKSWVLVVLFSPDNKFLATAGMDSNVCIYETHTGKLLNILTGHKKEVTTLCFEPLHLLKEEHIQNNLEHINKRKINENEEKHKSDNENKKIKKNDENDIISSNGNYANSHDIQKMMPTKEETTNNTTNGSINNNTTNDKMDKKKYIQNDKKNHNTLTNHSYFVRSRLASAGKDGSIRINNILSNSVDQILNGHSDTITCILWSGKDTENSVLYSSSRDTTIKIWNINDGTLIYNFKGHKHWVNCLTLNSERLLKNGIYNLDVIINKINIVNYIEKSKNIMNNFFKHHQYEKIVSGSDDGTLFLIECLPNKEYKNTRLLGHQKPVIHTQFSPNGKIIVSSSFDKSIRVWSALDGKFLAVYRGHVGPVYKVVWSIDNNFFVSCSQDSTLKLWKVNHLFEQNDIIQSHIEKKQKNLQLNDQTYNDTNDINNHQQKNKIYDNDKNQNNKKIKTLLVDLPGHADAVYALDWSNDGKFVASGGKDKLLKLWSH
;
A
#
# COMPACT_ATOMS: atom_id res chain seq x y z
N MET A 1 47.35 -30.50 -33.08
CA MET A 1 48.16 -29.45 -32.42
C MET A 1 47.19 -28.38 -31.95
N GLU A 2 46.40 -28.66 -30.91
CA GLU A 2 45.22 -27.84 -30.54
C GLU A 2 45.10 -27.60 -29.02
N GLU A 3 46.04 -28.09 -28.20
CA GLU A 3 45.99 -27.99 -26.72
C GLU A 3 46.73 -26.75 -26.16
N THR A 4 47.25 -25.86 -27.01
CA THR A 4 48.15 -24.77 -26.61
C THR A 4 47.51 -23.39 -26.51
N GLU A 5 46.27 -23.18 -26.98
CA GLU A 5 45.65 -21.84 -26.97
C GLU A 5 44.81 -21.56 -25.72
N GLU A 6 44.08 -22.54 -25.17
CA GLU A 6 43.17 -22.31 -24.01
C GLU A 6 43.92 -21.82 -22.76
N ASN A 7 45.12 -22.35 -22.51
CA ASN A 7 45.99 -21.97 -21.39
C ASN A 7 46.52 -20.52 -21.45
N THR A 8 46.21 -19.75 -22.51
CA THR A 8 46.58 -18.32 -22.61
C THR A 8 45.49 -17.36 -22.12
N ASN A 9 44.25 -17.85 -21.91
CA ASN A 9 43.14 -17.03 -21.44
C ASN A 9 43.00 -17.03 -19.91
N SER A 10 43.32 -18.13 -19.22
CA SER A 10 43.34 -18.21 -17.75
C SER A 10 44.24 -17.12 -17.14
N ASN A 11 45.49 -17.02 -17.61
CA ASN A 11 46.49 -16.05 -17.15
C ASN A 11 46.16 -14.56 -17.45
N LYS A 12 44.99 -14.24 -18.02
CA LYS A 12 44.49 -12.85 -18.17
C LYS A 12 43.39 -12.49 -17.16
N ILE A 13 42.82 -13.47 -16.46
CA ILE A 13 41.65 -13.30 -15.60
C ILE A 13 42.07 -12.85 -14.19
N ASP A 14 43.22 -13.31 -13.70
CA ASP A 14 43.79 -12.98 -12.38
C ASP A 14 44.58 -11.65 -12.36
N LYS A 15 44.31 -10.74 -13.32
CA LYS A 15 44.84 -9.37 -13.25
C LYS A 15 44.04 -8.56 -12.24
N GLU A 16 44.72 -7.78 -11.41
CA GLU A 16 44.09 -6.81 -10.52
C GLU A 16 44.04 -5.42 -11.18
N ILE A 17 43.03 -4.62 -10.83
CA ILE A 17 42.87 -3.21 -11.26
C ILE A 17 42.44 -2.36 -10.05
N LEU A 18 42.96 -1.14 -9.99
CA LEU A 18 42.56 -0.12 -9.03
C LEU A 18 41.22 0.50 -9.44
N ILE A 19 40.18 0.32 -8.61
CA ILE A 19 38.86 0.93 -8.79
C ILE A 19 38.57 1.96 -7.70
N GLN A 20 37.79 2.98 -8.03
CA GLN A 20 37.24 3.91 -7.04
C GLN A 20 35.73 4.06 -7.27
N PHE A 21 34.92 3.80 -6.24
CA PHE A 21 33.47 3.98 -6.33
C PHE A 21 33.09 5.46 -6.27
N VAL A 22 32.19 5.85 -7.16
CA VAL A 22 31.71 7.23 -7.29
C VAL A 22 30.19 7.24 -7.33
N ASN A 23 29.55 8.03 -6.48
CA ASN A 23 28.10 8.16 -6.42
C ASN A 23 27.56 8.90 -7.66
N HIS A 24 26.26 8.79 -7.93
CA HIS A 24 25.60 9.43 -9.07
C HIS A 24 25.86 10.96 -9.20
N GLU A 25 26.14 11.65 -8.08
CA GLU A 25 26.50 13.07 -8.01
C GLU A 25 27.99 13.40 -8.31
N ASN A 26 28.80 12.40 -8.68
CA ASN A 26 30.26 12.44 -8.82
C ASN A 26 31.05 12.59 -7.50
N VAL A 27 30.48 12.19 -6.36
CA VAL A 27 31.16 12.17 -5.05
C VAL A 27 31.79 10.78 -4.80
N THR A 28 33.08 10.74 -4.46
CA THR A 28 33.82 9.50 -4.16
C THR A 28 33.29 8.81 -2.90
N THR A 29 33.10 7.49 -2.94
CA THR A 29 32.53 6.70 -1.84
C THR A 29 33.55 5.66 -1.37
N GLY A 30 34.30 6.01 -0.33
CA GLY A 30 35.41 5.21 0.18
C GLY A 30 36.75 5.42 -0.54
N PRO A 31 37.80 4.70 -0.12
CA PRO A 31 39.13 4.75 -0.72
C PRO A 31 39.19 4.08 -2.11
N VAL A 32 40.34 4.17 -2.77
CA VAL A 32 40.67 3.34 -3.94
C VAL A 32 40.90 1.89 -3.46
N ILE A 33 40.40 0.91 -4.22
CA ILE A 33 40.42 -0.51 -3.86
C ILE A 33 41.01 -1.30 -5.03
N ASN A 34 41.92 -2.24 -4.72
CA ASN A 34 42.46 -3.16 -5.70
C ASN A 34 41.53 -4.38 -5.85
N VAL A 35 41.13 -4.72 -7.07
CA VAL A 35 40.06 -5.69 -7.35
C VAL A 35 40.41 -6.56 -8.57
N PRO A 36 40.18 -7.89 -8.53
CA PRO A 36 40.46 -8.75 -9.67
C PRO A 36 39.52 -8.49 -10.85
N LEU A 37 40.04 -8.59 -12.06
CA LEU A 37 39.34 -8.33 -13.32
C LEU A 37 38.18 -9.31 -13.56
N SER A 38 38.23 -10.48 -12.92
CA SER A 38 37.18 -11.49 -12.85
C SER A 38 35.92 -11.06 -12.09
N ILE A 39 35.92 -9.93 -11.37
CA ILE A 39 34.82 -9.57 -10.48
C ILE A 39 33.48 -9.47 -11.21
N THR A 40 32.47 -10.13 -10.62
CA THR A 40 31.08 -10.09 -11.05
C THR A 40 30.40 -8.82 -10.56
N LYS A 41 29.27 -8.48 -11.18
CA LYS A 41 28.42 -7.38 -10.75
C LYS A 41 27.97 -7.54 -9.27
N ASP A 42 27.61 -8.74 -8.86
CA ASP A 42 27.08 -9.00 -7.52
C ASP A 42 28.14 -8.83 -6.43
N ASN A 43 29.40 -9.18 -6.71
CA ASN A 43 30.53 -8.94 -5.80
C ASN A 43 30.86 -7.44 -5.68
N LEU A 44 30.62 -6.63 -6.73
CA LEU A 44 30.71 -5.17 -6.65
C LEU A 44 29.57 -4.58 -5.80
N ASP A 45 28.35 -5.13 -5.90
CA ASP A 45 27.21 -4.77 -5.04
C ASP A 45 27.47 -5.12 -3.55
N GLU A 46 28.14 -6.24 -3.26
CA GLU A 46 28.55 -6.57 -1.89
C GLU A 46 29.63 -5.60 -1.38
N LEU A 47 30.68 -5.36 -2.17
CA LEU A 47 31.78 -4.44 -1.83
C LEU A 47 31.28 -3.06 -1.43
N ILE A 48 30.38 -2.47 -2.22
CA ILE A 48 29.88 -1.12 -1.96
C ILE A 48 28.95 -1.05 -0.73
N ASN A 49 28.13 -2.07 -0.48
CA ASN A 49 27.33 -2.11 0.75
C ASN A 49 28.21 -2.27 2.00
N ASN A 50 29.27 -3.08 1.92
CA ASN A 50 30.27 -3.20 2.99
C ASN A 50 31.08 -1.91 3.22
N LEU A 51 31.33 -1.11 2.17
CA LEU A 51 31.94 0.23 2.31
C LEU A 51 31.00 1.25 2.94
N LYS A 52 29.69 1.19 2.65
CA LYS A 52 28.70 2.07 3.27
C LYS A 52 28.58 1.80 4.76
N LYS A 53 28.40 0.53 5.17
CA LYS A 53 28.40 0.12 6.58
C LYS A 53 29.59 0.71 7.35
N LYS A 54 30.82 0.53 6.83
CA LYS A 54 32.05 1.08 7.44
C LYS A 54 32.14 2.60 7.54
N ASN A 55 31.40 3.35 6.71
CA ASN A 55 31.30 4.80 6.84
C ASN A 55 30.18 5.21 7.81
N GLU A 56 29.12 4.40 7.91
CA GLU A 56 27.98 4.58 8.81
C GLU A 56 28.32 4.17 10.25
N ASP A 57 29.22 3.20 10.47
CA ASP A 57 29.76 2.77 11.78
C ASP A 57 30.47 3.90 12.58
N LEU A 58 30.74 5.05 11.93
CA LEU A 58 31.28 6.26 12.58
C LEU A 58 30.18 7.24 13.04
N ALA A 59 28.92 6.92 12.81
CA ALA A 59 27.74 7.60 13.36
C ALA A 59 26.93 6.61 14.21
N GLU A 60 26.30 7.09 15.27
CA GLU A 60 25.73 6.20 16.30
C GLU A 60 24.48 5.44 15.82
N GLN A 61 24.60 4.11 15.77
CA GLN A 61 23.54 3.08 15.86
C GLN A 61 22.36 3.14 14.87
N GLU A 62 22.33 2.21 13.90
CA GLU A 62 21.13 1.42 13.54
C GLU A 62 21.52 0.25 12.60
N GLU A 63 21.51 -1.00 13.09
CA GLU A 63 21.79 -2.19 12.25
C GLU A 63 20.65 -2.42 11.25
N SER A 64 20.84 -2.00 10.01
CA SER A 64 19.94 -2.31 8.88
C SER A 64 20.66 -3.12 7.81
N GLU A 65 20.14 -4.32 7.51
CA GLU A 65 20.64 -5.19 6.44
C GLU A 65 20.05 -4.81 5.07
N ASP A 66 19.96 -3.51 4.77
CA ASP A 66 19.42 -3.00 3.51
C ASP A 66 20.46 -3.17 2.38
N ILE A 67 20.61 -4.41 1.91
CA ILE A 67 21.41 -4.78 0.73
C ILE A 67 20.81 -4.10 -0.50
N ASN A 68 21.39 -2.97 -0.88
CA ASN A 68 21.00 -2.22 -2.07
C ASN A 68 21.73 -2.81 -3.29
N TYR A 69 21.00 -3.03 -4.38
CA TYR A 69 21.59 -3.39 -5.68
C TYR A 69 21.88 -2.13 -6.48
N TYR A 70 23.00 -2.10 -7.20
CA TYR A 70 23.41 -0.95 -8.00
C TYR A 70 23.54 -1.31 -9.48
N SER A 71 23.66 -0.29 -10.32
CA SER A 71 24.11 -0.39 -11.70
C SER A 71 25.41 0.40 -11.82
N PHE A 72 26.43 -0.21 -12.42
CA PHE A 72 27.78 0.35 -12.47
C PHE A 72 28.13 0.82 -13.89
N MET A 73 28.72 2.01 -14.01
CA MET A 73 29.28 2.55 -15.26
C MET A 73 30.71 3.02 -15.04
N ILE A 74 31.64 2.57 -15.88
CA ILE A 74 33.02 3.04 -15.86
C ILE A 74 33.10 4.38 -16.59
N ASN A 75 33.64 5.41 -15.92
CA ASN A 75 33.96 6.73 -16.48
C ASN A 75 32.81 7.37 -17.30
N ASP A 76 31.56 7.25 -16.82
CA ASP A 76 30.31 7.71 -17.48
C ASP A 76 30.06 7.17 -18.90
N LYS A 77 30.76 6.11 -19.34
CA LYS A 77 30.73 5.61 -20.74
C LYS A 77 30.43 4.13 -20.92
N LEU A 78 30.91 3.26 -20.03
CA LEU A 78 30.86 1.80 -20.22
C LEU A 78 30.02 1.12 -19.13
N PRO A 79 28.80 0.62 -19.44
CA PRO A 79 27.95 -0.05 -18.45
C PRO A 79 28.41 -1.48 -18.18
N ILE A 80 28.65 -1.81 -16.91
CA ILE A 80 28.97 -3.18 -16.47
C ILE A 80 27.67 -3.98 -16.41
N LYS A 81 27.60 -5.09 -17.15
CA LYS A 81 26.42 -5.99 -17.17
C LYS A 81 26.62 -7.19 -16.26
N ASN A 82 27.62 -8.02 -16.56
CA ASN A 82 27.86 -9.30 -15.90
C ASN A 82 29.18 -9.31 -15.11
N SER A 83 30.28 -8.92 -15.75
CA SER A 83 31.62 -8.84 -15.16
C SER A 83 32.37 -7.58 -15.60
N LEU A 84 33.39 -7.20 -14.82
CA LEU A 84 34.28 -6.08 -15.13
C LEU A 84 35.10 -6.36 -16.42
N TYR A 85 35.59 -7.60 -16.59
CA TYR A 85 36.29 -8.05 -17.79
C TYR A 85 35.52 -7.78 -19.09
N GLU A 86 34.21 -8.09 -19.14
CA GLU A 86 33.39 -7.91 -20.34
C GLU A 86 33.27 -6.44 -20.78
N ALA A 87 33.25 -5.51 -19.82
CA ALA A 87 33.20 -4.06 -20.11
C ALA A 87 34.57 -3.47 -20.50
N ILE A 88 35.68 -4.08 -20.05
CA ILE A 88 37.04 -3.58 -20.29
C ILE A 88 37.65 -4.17 -21.57
N LYS A 89 37.33 -5.42 -21.95
CA LYS A 89 37.98 -6.17 -23.04
C LYS A 89 38.15 -5.39 -24.36
N ASP A 90 37.17 -4.59 -24.74
CA ASP A 90 37.15 -3.84 -26.00
C ASP A 90 37.86 -2.47 -25.93
N ASN A 91 38.40 -2.10 -24.76
CA ASN A 91 39.05 -0.81 -24.49
C ASN A 91 40.49 -1.03 -24.00
N HIS A 92 41.46 -0.35 -24.62
CA HIS A 92 42.87 -0.39 -24.20
C HIS A 92 43.12 0.45 -22.94
N ILE A 93 42.63 -0.05 -21.80
CA ILE A 93 42.83 0.50 -20.45
C ILE A 93 44.11 -0.11 -19.84
N SER A 94 44.93 0.70 -19.16
CA SER A 94 46.10 0.19 -18.44
C SER A 94 45.68 -0.46 -17.11
N SER A 95 46.42 -1.48 -16.67
CA SER A 95 46.25 -2.03 -15.31
C SER A 95 46.71 -1.06 -14.20
N GLU A 96 47.39 0.02 -14.56
CA GLU A 96 47.84 1.08 -13.64
C GLU A 96 46.83 2.24 -13.54
N ASP A 97 45.81 2.30 -14.41
CA ASP A 97 44.81 3.37 -14.42
C ASP A 97 43.77 3.17 -13.30
N ILE A 98 43.50 4.22 -12.51
CA ILE A 98 42.40 4.21 -11.52
C ILE A 98 41.06 4.36 -12.26
N LEU A 99 40.24 3.32 -12.23
CA LEU A 99 38.92 3.34 -12.84
C LEU A 99 37.86 3.91 -11.91
N SER A 100 37.25 5.04 -12.29
CA SER A 100 36.07 5.55 -11.59
C SER A 100 34.84 4.71 -11.97
N ILE A 101 34.40 3.86 -11.05
CA ILE A 101 33.19 3.06 -11.19
C ILE A 101 32.05 3.86 -10.57
N LYS A 102 31.28 4.53 -11.43
CA LYS A 102 30.11 5.28 -11.03
C LYS A 102 28.94 4.34 -10.78
N TYR A 103 28.38 4.38 -9.59
CA TYR A 103 27.28 3.52 -9.19
C TYR A 103 25.97 4.31 -9.10
N PHE A 104 24.87 3.65 -9.47
CA PHE A 104 23.52 4.17 -9.37
C PHE A 104 22.68 3.16 -8.59
N PRO A 105 21.96 3.54 -7.51
CA PRO A 105 21.04 2.61 -6.87
C PRO A 105 19.98 2.17 -7.88
N LEU A 106 19.87 0.88 -8.12
CA LEU A 106 18.72 0.33 -8.83
C LEU A 106 17.55 0.33 -7.86
N ASN A 107 16.37 0.72 -8.34
CA ASN A 107 15.16 0.23 -7.70
C ASN A 107 15.23 -1.30 -7.75
N ILE A 108 15.24 -1.94 -6.57
CA ILE A 108 15.35 -3.41 -6.38
C ILE A 108 14.33 -4.14 -7.27
N PHE A 109 13.20 -3.49 -7.53
CA PHE A 109 12.18 -3.89 -8.49
C PHE A 109 11.95 -2.82 -9.56
N LYS A 110 11.63 -3.29 -10.77
CA LYS A 110 11.10 -2.47 -11.86
C LYS A 110 9.76 -3.05 -12.29
N VAL A 111 8.70 -2.25 -12.20
CA VAL A 111 7.36 -2.66 -12.61
C VAL A 111 7.35 -2.81 -14.14
N LYS A 112 6.82 -3.94 -14.63
CA LYS A 112 6.64 -4.12 -16.07
C LYS A 112 5.53 -3.20 -16.57
N LYS A 113 5.67 -2.68 -17.79
CA LYS A 113 4.57 -1.94 -18.45
C LYS A 113 3.33 -2.85 -18.50
N ILE A 114 2.15 -2.29 -18.22
CA ILE A 114 0.87 -2.98 -18.43
C ILE A 114 0.42 -2.72 -19.86
N CYS A 115 0.03 -3.77 -20.59
CA CYS A 115 -0.35 -3.66 -22.00
C CYS A 115 -1.57 -4.49 -22.45
N THR A 116 -2.13 -5.37 -21.63
CA THR A 116 -3.25 -6.24 -22.02
C THR A 116 -4.29 -6.34 -20.91
N CYS A 117 -5.55 -6.53 -21.29
CA CYS A 117 -6.59 -7.02 -20.37
C CYS A 117 -6.43 -8.54 -20.26
N THR A 118 -6.11 -9.06 -19.07
CA THR A 118 -6.01 -10.51 -18.85
C THR A 118 -7.39 -11.13 -18.66
N SER A 119 -8.26 -10.40 -17.96
CA SER A 119 -9.46 -10.98 -17.34
C SER A 119 -10.59 -9.95 -17.38
N THR A 120 -11.79 -10.41 -17.74
CA THR A 120 -13.03 -9.65 -17.53
C THR A 120 -13.91 -10.48 -16.61
N LEU A 121 -14.19 -9.96 -15.42
CA LEU A 121 -14.85 -10.64 -14.31
C LEU A 121 -16.28 -10.11 -14.18
N PRO A 122 -17.30 -10.86 -14.65
CA PRO A 122 -18.69 -10.44 -14.63
C PRO A 122 -19.36 -10.72 -13.28
N GLY A 123 -20.47 -10.04 -13.02
CA GLY A 123 -21.47 -10.50 -12.04
C GLY A 123 -22.09 -9.41 -11.17
N HIS A 124 -21.47 -8.23 -11.05
CA HIS A 124 -22.17 -7.06 -10.53
C HIS A 124 -23.34 -6.71 -11.46
N THR A 125 -24.48 -6.34 -10.88
CA THR A 125 -25.72 -6.04 -11.63
C THR A 125 -25.90 -4.54 -11.88
N SER A 126 -25.05 -3.71 -11.27
CA SER A 126 -25.00 -2.26 -11.41
C SER A 126 -23.55 -1.75 -11.58
N SER A 127 -23.37 -0.43 -11.62
CA SER A 127 -22.06 0.20 -11.84
C SER A 127 -21.12 -0.06 -10.66
N ILE A 128 -19.87 -0.44 -10.95
CA ILE A 128 -18.81 -0.51 -9.93
C ILE A 128 -18.39 0.93 -9.61
N LEU A 129 -18.52 1.31 -8.33
CA LEU A 129 -18.27 2.69 -7.86
C LEU A 129 -16.88 2.82 -7.21
N CYS A 130 -16.43 1.79 -6.52
CA CYS A 130 -15.13 1.75 -5.85
C CYS A 130 -14.49 0.36 -5.96
N LEU A 131 -13.15 0.33 -5.95
CA LEU A 131 -12.38 -0.90 -5.84
C LEU A 131 -11.03 -0.64 -5.17
N THR A 132 -10.49 -1.66 -4.52
CA THR A 132 -9.12 -1.65 -3.97
C THR A 132 -8.52 -3.05 -3.97
N PHE A 133 -7.22 -3.14 -4.21
CA PHE A 133 -6.39 -4.29 -3.87
C PHE A 133 -6.18 -4.38 -2.36
N SER A 134 -6.01 -5.62 -1.88
CA SER A 134 -5.43 -5.96 -0.58
C SER A 134 -3.95 -5.54 -0.50
N PRO A 135 -3.41 -5.18 0.68
CA PRO A 135 -2.00 -4.83 0.84
C PRO A 135 -1.02 -5.93 0.39
N ASN A 136 -1.38 -7.21 0.59
CA ASN A 136 -0.57 -8.37 0.14
C ASN A 136 -0.75 -8.72 -1.35
N SER A 137 -1.61 -8.01 -2.09
CA SER A 137 -1.98 -8.26 -3.50
C SER A 137 -2.53 -9.65 -3.82
N SER A 138 -3.13 -10.39 -2.88
CA SER A 138 -3.86 -11.65 -3.21
C SER A 138 -5.33 -11.44 -3.51
N HIS A 139 -5.96 -10.48 -2.84
CA HIS A 139 -7.39 -10.24 -2.92
C HIS A 139 -7.71 -8.87 -3.53
N LEU A 140 -8.83 -8.78 -4.22
CA LEU A 140 -9.40 -7.53 -4.70
C LEU A 140 -10.81 -7.40 -4.14
N ALA A 141 -11.20 -6.20 -3.72
CA ALA A 141 -12.56 -5.90 -3.29
C ALA A 141 -13.21 -4.84 -4.19
N THR A 142 -14.46 -5.05 -4.60
CA THR A 142 -15.25 -4.12 -5.44
C THR A 142 -16.58 -3.79 -4.77
N GLY A 143 -16.92 -2.50 -4.70
CA GLY A 143 -18.21 -1.99 -4.23
C GLY A 143 -19.04 -1.39 -5.37
N SER A 144 -20.34 -1.67 -5.39
CA SER A 144 -21.22 -1.41 -6.52
C SER A 144 -22.52 -0.71 -6.13
N GLY A 145 -23.14 -0.04 -7.09
CA GLY A 145 -24.51 0.48 -7.02
C GLY A 145 -25.61 -0.60 -7.11
N ASP A 146 -25.27 -1.87 -6.88
CA ASP A 146 -26.20 -3.00 -6.68
C ASP A 146 -26.32 -3.39 -5.20
N ASN A 147 -25.75 -2.58 -4.32
CA ASN A 147 -25.66 -2.77 -2.87
C ASN A 147 -24.77 -3.94 -2.42
N THR A 148 -24.07 -4.62 -3.34
CA THR A 148 -23.16 -5.72 -2.99
C THR A 148 -21.70 -5.25 -2.95
N VAL A 149 -20.93 -5.88 -2.06
CA VAL A 149 -19.46 -5.90 -2.15
C VAL A 149 -19.02 -7.28 -2.60
N ARG A 150 -18.02 -7.37 -3.47
CA ARG A 150 -17.44 -8.64 -3.89
C ARG A 150 -15.97 -8.72 -3.55
N LEU A 151 -15.58 -9.87 -3.03
CA LEU A 151 -14.18 -10.27 -2.87
C LEU A 151 -13.80 -11.21 -4.00
N TRP A 152 -12.64 -10.98 -4.60
CA TRP A 152 -12.08 -11.73 -5.71
C TRP A 152 -10.66 -12.17 -5.38
N ASP A 153 -10.30 -13.41 -5.72
CA ASP A 153 -8.90 -13.85 -5.75
C ASP A 153 -8.30 -13.45 -7.11
N ILE A 154 -7.18 -12.74 -7.07
CA ILE A 154 -6.50 -12.22 -8.26
C ILE A 154 -5.75 -13.34 -8.99
N TYR A 155 -5.30 -14.38 -8.28
CA TYR A 155 -4.50 -15.46 -8.85
C TYR A 155 -5.35 -16.50 -9.59
N THR A 156 -6.45 -16.97 -8.99
CA THR A 156 -7.42 -17.82 -9.69
C THR A 156 -8.40 -17.03 -10.57
N GLN A 157 -8.50 -15.70 -10.36
CA GLN A 157 -9.43 -14.82 -11.08
C GLN A 157 -10.91 -15.18 -10.82
N THR A 158 -11.22 -15.66 -9.62
CA THR A 158 -12.56 -16.11 -9.21
C THR A 158 -13.17 -15.23 -8.10
N PRO A 159 -14.50 -15.13 -8.00
CA PRO A 159 -15.15 -14.51 -6.84
C PRO A 159 -15.05 -15.43 -5.63
N ILE A 160 -14.47 -14.92 -4.54
CA ILE A 160 -14.40 -15.60 -3.23
C ILE A 160 -15.75 -15.52 -2.52
N ALA A 161 -16.31 -14.31 -2.44
CA ALA A 161 -17.55 -14.03 -1.71
C ALA A 161 -18.33 -12.86 -2.33
N THR A 162 -19.65 -12.91 -2.22
CA THR A 162 -20.55 -11.78 -2.52
C THR A 162 -21.29 -11.41 -1.24
N LEU A 163 -21.12 -10.16 -0.81
CA LEU A 163 -21.49 -9.62 0.50
C LEU A 163 -22.71 -8.73 0.30
N ASN A 164 -23.83 -9.06 0.96
CA ASN A 164 -25.16 -8.54 0.66
C ASN A 164 -25.79 -7.77 1.84
N ASP A 165 -25.00 -7.45 2.86
CA ASP A 165 -25.47 -6.87 4.12
C ASP A 165 -25.79 -5.37 4.00
N HIS A 166 -25.30 -4.70 2.96
CA HIS A 166 -25.59 -3.31 2.65
C HIS A 166 -26.98 -3.13 2.03
N LYS A 167 -27.69 -2.08 2.45
CA LYS A 167 -29.07 -1.77 2.01
C LYS A 167 -29.15 -0.75 0.88
N SER A 168 -28.01 -0.17 0.49
CA SER A 168 -27.93 0.87 -0.54
C SER A 168 -26.52 0.88 -1.17
N TRP A 169 -26.25 1.79 -2.10
CA TRP A 169 -25.01 1.81 -2.89
C TRP A 169 -23.77 1.89 -2.02
N VAL A 170 -22.79 1.02 -2.30
CA VAL A 170 -21.49 1.01 -1.60
C VAL A 170 -20.58 2.05 -2.25
N LEU A 171 -20.16 3.05 -1.47
CA LEU A 171 -19.37 4.18 -1.95
C LEU A 171 -17.87 4.00 -1.70
N VAL A 172 -17.50 3.29 -0.64
CA VAL A 172 -16.11 3.09 -0.22
C VAL A 172 -15.88 1.67 0.30
N VAL A 173 -14.75 1.10 -0.12
CA VAL A 173 -14.26 -0.22 0.26
C VAL A 173 -12.76 -0.08 0.53
N LEU A 174 -12.28 -0.58 1.66
CA LEU A 174 -10.92 -0.39 2.16
C LEU A 174 -10.43 -1.65 2.90
N PHE A 175 -9.23 -2.13 2.59
CA PHE A 175 -8.55 -3.16 3.38
C PHE A 175 -7.76 -2.53 4.53
N SER A 176 -7.67 -3.20 5.68
CA SER A 176 -6.78 -2.79 6.76
C SER A 176 -5.30 -3.01 6.40
N PRO A 177 -4.35 -2.20 6.92
CA PRO A 177 -2.92 -2.35 6.58
C PRO A 177 -2.27 -3.70 6.97
N ASP A 178 -2.90 -4.45 7.89
CA ASP A 178 -2.51 -5.83 8.25
C ASP A 178 -3.20 -6.91 7.40
N ASN A 179 -4.02 -6.51 6.42
CA ASN A 179 -4.81 -7.36 5.55
C ASN A 179 -5.79 -8.33 6.25
N LYS A 180 -6.17 -8.10 7.52
CA LYS A 180 -7.14 -8.96 8.24
C LYS A 180 -8.60 -8.54 8.06
N PHE A 181 -8.85 -7.25 7.88
CA PHE A 181 -10.19 -6.68 7.81
C PHE A 181 -10.46 -5.99 6.46
N LEU A 182 -11.71 -6.12 6.00
CA LEU A 182 -12.28 -5.29 4.94
C LEU A 182 -13.34 -4.38 5.58
N ALA A 183 -13.13 -3.07 5.54
CA ALA A 183 -14.16 -2.09 5.91
C ALA A 183 -14.86 -1.58 4.66
N THR A 184 -16.18 -1.41 4.76
CA THR A 184 -17.06 -1.09 3.64
C THR A 184 -18.16 -0.15 4.13
N ALA A 185 -18.52 0.85 3.33
CA ALA A 185 -19.57 1.79 3.69
C ALA A 185 -20.22 2.44 2.47
N GLY A 186 -21.40 3.01 2.67
CA GLY A 186 -22.10 3.73 1.61
C GLY A 186 -23.37 4.44 2.05
N MET A 187 -24.34 4.44 1.14
CA MET A 187 -25.55 5.26 1.28
C MET A 187 -26.50 4.80 2.39
N ASP A 188 -26.35 3.60 2.92
CA ASP A 188 -27.15 3.06 4.02
C ASP A 188 -26.70 3.51 5.43
N SER A 189 -25.72 4.43 5.50
CA SER A 189 -25.21 5.05 6.74
C SER A 189 -24.49 4.11 7.71
N ASN A 190 -24.30 2.85 7.34
CA ASN A 190 -23.60 1.84 8.14
C ASN A 190 -22.17 1.61 7.62
N VAL A 191 -21.30 1.14 8.49
CA VAL A 191 -19.96 0.64 8.11
C VAL A 191 -19.89 -0.85 8.45
N CYS A 192 -19.89 -1.70 7.44
CA CYS A 192 -19.80 -3.15 7.60
C CYS A 192 -18.33 -3.59 7.57
N ILE A 193 -17.95 -4.45 8.51
CA ILE A 193 -16.60 -5.01 8.63
C ILE A 193 -16.65 -6.51 8.35
N TYR A 194 -15.80 -6.99 7.44
CA TYR A 194 -15.65 -8.40 7.10
C TYR A 194 -14.22 -8.89 7.35
N GLU A 195 -14.08 -10.20 7.52
CA GLU A 195 -12.81 -10.93 7.43
C GLU A 195 -12.39 -11.08 5.96
N THR A 196 -11.14 -10.74 5.64
CA THR A 196 -10.64 -10.66 4.25
C THR A 196 -10.54 -12.00 3.53
N HIS A 197 -10.23 -13.07 4.25
CA HIS A 197 -10.01 -14.41 3.69
C HIS A 197 -11.30 -15.18 3.43
N THR A 198 -12.35 -14.92 4.20
CA THR A 198 -13.63 -15.67 4.17
C THR A 198 -14.80 -14.85 3.65
N GLY A 199 -14.70 -13.52 3.65
CA GLY A 199 -15.84 -12.62 3.45
C GLY A 199 -16.85 -12.65 4.61
N LYS A 200 -16.56 -13.29 5.75
CA LYS A 200 -17.50 -13.36 6.87
C LYS A 200 -17.69 -11.99 7.51
N LEU A 201 -18.94 -11.56 7.68
CA LEU A 201 -19.29 -10.38 8.46
C LEU A 201 -18.85 -10.54 9.93
N LEU A 202 -18.11 -9.57 10.44
CA LEU A 202 -17.61 -9.52 11.81
C LEU A 202 -18.38 -8.52 12.68
N ASN A 203 -18.71 -7.35 12.13
CA ASN A 203 -19.39 -6.28 12.85
C ASN A 203 -20.08 -5.30 11.90
N ILE A 204 -21.14 -4.63 12.37
CA ILE A 204 -21.77 -3.48 11.71
C ILE A 204 -21.68 -2.29 12.65
N LEU A 205 -20.88 -1.30 12.28
CA LEU A 205 -20.77 -0.03 13.01
C LEU A 205 -21.94 0.85 12.56
N THR A 206 -22.78 1.24 13.53
CA THR A 206 -24.00 2.03 13.27
C THR A 206 -23.92 3.40 13.94
N GLY A 207 -24.73 4.35 13.45
CA GLY A 207 -25.01 5.61 14.17
C GLY A 207 -24.72 6.90 13.42
N HIS A 208 -24.07 6.86 12.25
CA HIS A 208 -24.09 8.02 11.33
C HIS A 208 -25.54 8.35 10.95
N LYS A 209 -25.84 9.65 10.81
CA LYS A 209 -27.21 10.14 10.56
C LYS A 209 -27.57 10.20 9.07
N LYS A 210 -26.58 10.02 8.19
CA LYS A 210 -26.69 10.03 6.73
C LYS A 210 -25.57 9.17 6.12
N GLU A 211 -25.67 8.96 4.81
CA GLU A 211 -24.69 8.33 3.91
C GLU A 211 -23.22 8.53 4.35
N VAL A 212 -22.48 7.43 4.50
CA VAL A 212 -21.03 7.44 4.77
C VAL A 212 -20.29 7.53 3.44
N THR A 213 -19.39 8.49 3.33
CA THR A 213 -18.72 8.86 2.07
C THR A 213 -17.30 8.35 1.99
N THR A 214 -16.61 8.21 3.13
CA THR A 214 -15.18 7.91 3.18
C THR A 214 -14.77 7.21 4.48
N LEU A 215 -13.72 6.40 4.40
CA LEU A 215 -13.16 5.57 5.47
C LEU A 215 -11.63 5.70 5.46
N CYS A 216 -11.00 5.64 6.63
CA CYS A 216 -9.54 5.52 6.75
C CYS A 216 -9.18 4.74 8.02
N PHE A 217 -8.34 3.70 7.89
CA PHE A 217 -7.83 2.95 9.04
C PHE A 217 -6.72 3.72 9.76
N GLU A 218 -6.56 3.43 11.06
CA GLU A 218 -5.37 3.78 11.81
C GLU A 218 -4.11 3.09 11.22
N PRO A 219 -3.01 3.83 11.00
CA PRO A 219 -1.71 3.29 10.64
C PRO A 219 -1.23 2.22 11.63
N LEU A 220 -0.77 1.09 11.10
CA LEU A 220 -0.39 -0.08 11.89
C LEU A 220 0.67 0.23 12.96
N HIS A 221 1.62 1.10 12.64
CA HIS A 221 2.78 1.39 13.47
C HIS A 221 2.45 2.23 14.72
N LEU A 222 1.30 2.89 14.74
CA LEU A 222 0.79 3.63 15.91
C LEU A 222 0.16 2.71 16.97
N LEU A 223 -0.07 1.42 16.64
CA LEU A 223 -0.71 0.47 17.54
C LEU A 223 0.24 0.06 18.67
N LYS A 224 -0.13 0.35 19.92
CA LYS A 224 0.62 -0.05 21.12
C LYS A 224 0.38 -1.51 21.51
N GLU A 225 1.40 -2.19 22.01
CA GLU A 225 1.34 -3.60 22.42
C GLU A 225 0.32 -3.87 23.55
N GLU A 226 0.17 -2.92 24.48
CA GLU A 226 -0.88 -2.93 25.52
C GLU A 226 -2.29 -3.14 24.94
N HIS A 227 -2.55 -2.59 23.75
CA HIS A 227 -3.86 -2.69 23.09
C HIS A 227 -4.09 -4.06 22.43
N ILE A 228 -3.03 -4.85 22.25
CA ILE A 228 -3.11 -6.24 21.80
C ILE A 228 -3.62 -7.13 22.94
N GLN A 229 -3.14 -6.90 24.15
CA GLN A 229 -3.45 -7.74 25.32
C GLN A 229 -4.89 -7.52 25.83
N ASN A 230 -5.35 -6.27 25.90
CA ASN A 230 -6.72 -5.96 26.34
C ASN A 230 -7.82 -6.53 25.42
N ASN A 231 -7.54 -6.69 24.12
CA ASN A 231 -8.47 -7.30 23.18
C ASN A 231 -8.65 -8.82 23.42
N LEU A 232 -7.60 -9.53 23.85
CA LEU A 232 -7.70 -10.95 24.20
C LEU A 232 -8.66 -11.17 25.37
N GLU A 233 -8.61 -10.30 26.39
CA GLU A 233 -9.59 -10.35 27.49
C GLU A 233 -11.02 -10.07 27.02
N HIS A 234 -11.25 -9.05 26.19
CA HIS A 234 -12.58 -8.73 25.70
C HIS A 234 -13.16 -9.83 24.79
N ILE A 235 -12.34 -10.48 23.96
CA ILE A 235 -12.74 -11.63 23.15
C ILE A 235 -13.06 -12.83 24.04
N ASN A 236 -12.27 -13.10 25.07
CA ASN A 236 -12.55 -14.18 26.03
C ASN A 236 -13.85 -13.90 26.81
N LYS A 237 -14.07 -12.67 27.28
CA LYS A 237 -15.33 -12.24 27.93
C LYS A 237 -16.54 -12.43 26.98
N ARG A 238 -16.44 -12.08 25.70
CA ARG A 238 -17.51 -12.36 24.71
C ARG A 238 -17.76 -13.86 24.48
N LYS A 239 -16.71 -14.66 24.32
CA LYS A 239 -16.84 -16.13 24.17
C LYS A 239 -17.46 -16.80 25.41
N ILE A 240 -17.18 -16.28 26.61
CA ILE A 240 -17.84 -16.72 27.85
C ILE A 240 -19.34 -16.38 27.77
N ASN A 241 -19.70 -15.13 27.45
CA ASN A 241 -21.10 -14.72 27.33
C ASN A 241 -21.88 -15.54 26.27
N GLU A 242 -21.32 -15.76 25.07
CA GLU A 242 -21.96 -16.58 24.03
C GLU A 242 -22.19 -18.04 24.47
N ASN A 243 -21.31 -18.58 25.32
CA ASN A 243 -21.47 -19.92 25.87
C ASN A 243 -22.47 -19.95 27.03
N GLU A 244 -22.53 -18.90 27.85
CA GLU A 244 -23.58 -18.75 28.86
C GLU A 244 -24.98 -18.59 28.25
N GLU A 245 -25.11 -17.87 27.13
CA GLU A 245 -26.38 -17.74 26.41
C GLU A 245 -26.83 -19.07 25.82
N LYS A 246 -25.92 -19.84 25.20
CA LYS A 246 -26.21 -21.22 24.76
C LYS A 246 -26.61 -22.14 25.91
N HIS A 247 -25.92 -22.06 27.06
CA HIS A 247 -26.31 -22.79 28.25
C HIS A 247 -27.62 -22.32 28.89
N LYS A 248 -28.07 -21.08 28.65
CA LYS A 248 -29.42 -20.62 29.03
C LYS A 248 -30.48 -21.22 28.09
N SER A 249 -30.29 -21.14 26.77
CA SER A 249 -31.23 -21.73 25.80
C SER A 249 -31.37 -23.26 25.93
N ASP A 250 -30.28 -23.97 26.22
CA ASP A 250 -30.31 -25.42 26.45
C ASP A 250 -31.04 -25.81 27.74
N ASN A 251 -31.05 -24.94 28.75
CA ASN A 251 -31.76 -25.17 30.00
C ASN A 251 -33.25 -24.81 29.91
N GLU A 252 -33.63 -23.83 29.09
CA GLU A 252 -35.04 -23.55 28.78
C GLU A 252 -35.66 -24.67 27.93
N ASN A 253 -34.97 -25.14 26.89
CA ASN A 253 -35.38 -26.31 26.11
C ASN A 253 -35.48 -27.60 26.96
N LYS A 254 -34.70 -27.73 28.05
CA LYS A 254 -34.83 -28.83 29.03
C LYS A 254 -35.96 -28.65 30.05
N LYS A 255 -36.47 -27.43 30.27
CA LYS A 255 -37.67 -27.20 31.09
C LYS A 255 -38.96 -27.53 30.35
N ILE A 256 -39.02 -27.22 29.05
CA ILE A 256 -40.20 -27.51 28.21
C ILE A 256 -40.46 -29.02 28.14
N LYS A 257 -39.41 -29.84 28.00
CA LYS A 257 -39.50 -31.32 27.99
C LYS A 257 -39.71 -31.98 29.36
N LYS A 258 -40.37 -31.33 30.32
CA LYS A 258 -40.57 -31.89 31.67
C LYS A 258 -41.96 -31.70 32.30
N ASN A 259 -42.93 -31.16 31.56
CA ASN A 259 -44.29 -30.93 32.06
C ASN A 259 -45.37 -31.82 31.41
N ASP A 260 -45.06 -32.55 30.33
CA ASP A 260 -46.05 -33.28 29.52
C ASP A 260 -46.17 -34.79 29.87
N GLU A 261 -45.61 -35.23 31.00
CA GLU A 261 -45.76 -36.60 31.52
C GLU A 261 -46.49 -36.62 32.88
N ASN A 262 -47.81 -36.40 32.85
CA ASN A 262 -48.79 -36.91 33.82
C ASN A 262 -50.22 -36.53 33.38
N ASP A 263 -50.91 -37.39 32.62
CA ASP A 263 -52.36 -37.62 32.81
C ASP A 263 -52.96 -38.78 31.97
N ILE A 264 -54.03 -39.40 32.53
CA ILE A 264 -55.12 -40.17 31.88
C ILE A 264 -54.78 -41.48 31.11
N ILE A 265 -54.75 -42.58 31.87
CA ILE A 265 -55.72 -43.71 31.83
C ILE A 265 -56.37 -44.13 30.48
N SER A 266 -56.02 -45.36 30.03
CA SER A 266 -56.75 -46.38 29.22
C SER A 266 -57.85 -46.01 28.18
N SER A 267 -57.77 -46.60 26.98
CA SER A 267 -58.51 -47.85 26.61
C SER A 267 -58.50 -48.18 25.10
N ASN A 268 -58.47 -49.48 24.76
CA ASN A 268 -58.77 -50.11 23.45
C ASN A 268 -57.91 -49.67 22.23
N GLY A 269 -57.82 -50.41 21.11
CA GLY A 269 -58.37 -51.72 20.74
C GLY A 269 -57.64 -52.32 19.50
N ASN A 270 -57.94 -53.57 19.12
CA ASN A 270 -57.17 -54.36 18.14
C ASN A 270 -57.53 -54.14 16.65
N TYR A 271 -56.73 -54.81 15.78
CA TYR A 271 -56.92 -55.16 14.35
C TYR A 271 -56.49 -54.13 13.29
N ALA A 272 -56.02 -54.52 12.09
CA ALA A 272 -55.27 -55.71 11.61
C ALA A 272 -54.88 -55.56 10.12
N ASN A 273 -53.89 -56.33 9.66
CA ASN A 273 -53.60 -56.66 8.24
C ASN A 273 -53.18 -55.51 7.30
N SER A 274 -52.56 -55.73 6.13
CA SER A 274 -51.59 -56.76 5.67
C SER A 274 -51.09 -56.43 4.25
N HIS A 275 -49.80 -56.58 3.94
CA HIS A 275 -49.29 -57.28 2.74
C HIS A 275 -47.77 -57.08 2.52
N ASP A 276 -47.09 -58.16 2.16
CA ASP A 276 -45.78 -58.16 1.50
C ASP A 276 -45.90 -57.82 0.00
N ILE A 277 -44.78 -57.41 -0.63
CA ILE A 277 -44.18 -58.17 -1.74
C ILE A 277 -42.74 -57.67 -2.05
N GLN A 278 -41.89 -58.59 -2.49
CA GLN A 278 -40.45 -58.41 -2.72
C GLN A 278 -40.12 -57.71 -4.06
N LYS A 279 -38.90 -57.16 -4.18
CA LYS A 279 -37.94 -57.62 -5.21
C LYS A 279 -36.48 -57.24 -4.91
N MET A 280 -35.56 -57.96 -5.54
CA MET A 280 -34.12 -58.01 -5.25
C MET A 280 -33.26 -57.15 -6.21
N MET A 281 -31.99 -56.98 -5.82
CA MET A 281 -30.86 -56.54 -6.66
C MET A 281 -30.57 -57.50 -7.84
N PRO A 282 -29.61 -57.15 -8.72
CA PRO A 282 -28.28 -57.81 -8.60
C PRO A 282 -27.09 -56.83 -8.48
N THR A 283 -25.88 -57.38 -8.32
CA THR A 283 -24.65 -56.73 -7.83
C THR A 283 -23.44 -56.99 -8.76
N LYS A 284 -22.21 -56.70 -8.27
CA LYS A 284 -20.84 -57.01 -8.80
C LYS A 284 -20.20 -55.94 -9.70
N GLU A 285 -18.87 -55.75 -9.72
CA GLU A 285 -17.71 -56.34 -9.00
C GLU A 285 -16.69 -55.20 -8.69
N GLU A 286 -16.04 -55.10 -7.52
CA GLU A 286 -14.78 -55.76 -7.07
C GLU A 286 -13.54 -55.45 -7.95
N THR A 287 -12.30 -55.34 -7.45
CA THR A 287 -11.59 -55.87 -6.26
C THR A 287 -10.67 -54.76 -5.66
N THR A 288 -9.78 -54.84 -4.65
CA THR A 288 -9.37 -55.69 -3.48
C THR A 288 -8.44 -54.77 -2.58
N ASN A 289 -7.76 -55.10 -1.46
CA ASN A 289 -7.46 -56.35 -0.73
C ASN A 289 -7.08 -56.10 0.78
N ASN A 290 -7.23 -57.13 1.62
CA ASN A 290 -6.36 -57.62 2.73
C ASN A 290 -5.57 -56.65 3.67
N THR A 291 -5.95 -56.47 4.95
CA THR A 291 -5.65 -57.28 6.19
C THR A 291 -4.27 -56.99 6.84
N THR A 292 -4.08 -56.98 8.17
CA THR A 292 -4.51 -57.95 9.22
C THR A 292 -4.96 -57.34 10.57
N ASN A 293 -5.44 -58.20 11.49
CA ASN A 293 -6.17 -57.85 12.72
C ASN A 293 -5.37 -58.07 14.02
N GLY A 294 -5.82 -57.40 15.11
CA GLY A 294 -5.78 -57.95 16.48
C GLY A 294 -5.84 -56.89 17.60
N SER A 295 -6.54 -57.06 18.74
CA SER A 295 -7.74 -57.85 19.11
C SER A 295 -8.03 -57.67 20.62
N ILE A 296 -9.31 -57.76 21.03
CA ILE A 296 -9.82 -58.00 22.41
C ILE A 296 -9.90 -56.78 23.37
N ASN A 297 -10.97 -56.79 24.18
CA ASN A 297 -11.39 -55.76 25.14
C ASN A 297 -10.80 -55.97 26.55
N ASN A 298 -10.94 -54.98 27.44
CA ASN A 298 -11.77 -55.13 28.66
C ASN A 298 -12.02 -53.80 29.41
N ASN A 299 -13.02 -53.80 30.29
CA ASN A 299 -13.57 -52.62 31.00
C ASN A 299 -13.24 -52.62 32.51
N THR A 300 -13.45 -51.46 33.17
CA THR A 300 -13.49 -51.22 34.64
C THR A 300 -12.15 -51.40 35.39
N THR A 301 -11.88 -50.78 36.55
CA THR A 301 -12.75 -50.20 37.61
C THR A 301 -12.33 -48.79 38.10
N ASN A 302 -13.11 -48.23 39.03
CA ASN A 302 -12.83 -47.03 39.86
C ASN A 302 -11.53 -47.21 40.71
N ASP A 303 -10.90 -46.21 41.36
CA ASP A 303 -11.50 -45.36 42.42
C ASP A 303 -10.77 -44.02 42.73
N LYS A 304 -11.30 -43.29 43.73
CA LYS A 304 -10.93 -41.94 44.26
C LYS A 304 -9.44 -41.85 44.74
N MET A 305 -8.82 -40.71 45.10
CA MET A 305 -9.35 -39.49 45.77
C MET A 305 -8.31 -38.33 45.84
N ASP A 306 -8.80 -37.09 46.02
CA ASP A 306 -8.18 -35.85 46.53
C ASP A 306 -6.65 -35.72 46.81
N LYS A 307 -6.08 -34.57 46.37
CA LYS A 307 -5.28 -33.70 47.27
C LYS A 307 -5.15 -32.24 46.80
N LYS A 308 -4.78 -31.36 47.74
CA LYS A 308 -4.79 -29.89 47.63
C LYS A 308 -3.38 -29.28 47.50
N LYS A 309 -3.36 -28.02 47.05
CA LYS A 309 -2.41 -26.92 47.33
C LYS A 309 -1.09 -26.76 46.51
N TYR A 310 -1.11 -25.67 45.71
CA TYR A 310 -0.14 -24.54 45.66
C TYR A 310 1.35 -24.76 45.35
N ILE A 311 1.79 -24.14 44.23
CA ILE A 311 2.93 -23.20 44.06
C ILE A 311 4.24 -23.59 44.80
N GLN A 312 5.37 -23.91 44.15
CA GLN A 312 6.10 -23.14 43.12
C GLN A 312 7.26 -23.98 42.52
N ASN A 313 7.63 -23.76 41.25
CA ASN A 313 9.03 -23.76 40.76
C ASN A 313 9.10 -23.53 39.24
N ASP A 314 10.11 -22.78 38.80
CA ASP A 314 10.29 -22.37 37.41
C ASP A 314 10.78 -23.50 36.50
N LYS A 315 10.13 -23.64 35.34
CA LYS A 315 10.78 -24.12 34.11
C LYS A 315 10.34 -23.28 32.92
N LYS A 316 11.31 -22.57 32.32
CA LYS A 316 11.17 -22.01 30.98
C LYS A 316 10.80 -23.13 30.00
N ASN A 317 9.69 -22.98 29.28
CA ASN A 317 9.39 -23.79 28.10
C ASN A 317 8.93 -22.87 26.98
N HIS A 318 9.61 -22.93 25.84
CA HIS A 318 9.18 -22.26 24.62
C HIS A 318 7.98 -23.02 24.05
N ASN A 319 6.76 -22.57 24.36
CA ASN A 319 5.58 -23.01 23.62
C ASN A 319 5.44 -22.13 22.37
N THR A 320 5.53 -22.77 21.21
CA THR A 320 5.37 -22.15 19.89
C THR A 320 3.99 -21.54 19.74
N LEU A 321 3.93 -20.25 19.40
CA LEU A 321 2.67 -19.50 19.34
C LEU A 321 1.90 -19.86 18.05
N THR A 322 0.77 -20.56 18.20
CA THR A 322 0.05 -21.20 17.08
C THR A 322 -0.84 -20.25 16.29
N ASN A 323 -0.25 -19.54 15.32
CA ASN A 323 -0.83 -19.01 14.06
C ASN A 323 -2.18 -18.22 14.08
N HIS A 324 -2.80 -17.92 15.22
CA HIS A 324 -4.14 -17.30 15.31
C HIS A 324 -4.24 -16.19 16.37
N SER A 325 -3.11 -15.69 16.87
CA SER A 325 -3.07 -14.59 17.83
C SER A 325 -3.25 -13.21 17.18
N TYR A 326 -3.63 -12.25 18.01
CA TYR A 326 -3.58 -10.80 17.73
C TYR A 326 -4.63 -10.25 16.77
N PHE A 327 -5.87 -10.23 17.26
CA PHE A 327 -6.84 -9.18 16.94
C PHE A 327 -6.37 -7.86 17.61
N VAL A 328 -5.57 -7.05 16.92
CA VAL A 328 -5.10 -5.76 17.44
C VAL A 328 -6.24 -4.74 17.47
N ARG A 329 -6.19 -3.75 18.38
CA ARG A 329 -7.18 -2.66 18.48
C ARG A 329 -7.00 -1.64 17.35
N SER A 330 -7.30 -2.04 16.12
CA SER A 330 -7.29 -1.13 14.98
C SER A 330 -8.48 -0.17 15.06
N ARG A 331 -8.24 1.14 15.13
CA ARG A 331 -9.28 2.16 14.97
C ARG A 331 -9.60 2.36 13.48
N LEU A 332 -10.84 2.72 13.20
CA LEU A 332 -11.35 3.07 11.88
C LEU A 332 -12.02 4.43 11.97
N ALA A 333 -11.48 5.42 11.26
CA ALA A 333 -12.17 6.67 11.02
C ALA A 333 -13.20 6.48 9.89
N SER A 334 -14.43 6.92 10.14
CA SER A 334 -15.52 6.96 9.17
C SER A 334 -16.12 8.36 9.13
N ALA A 335 -16.40 8.89 7.94
CA ALA A 335 -17.02 10.21 7.79
C ALA A 335 -18.12 10.20 6.74
N GLY A 336 -19.09 11.11 6.90
CA GLY A 336 -20.28 11.11 6.07
C GLY A 336 -20.88 12.47 5.77
N LYS A 337 -22.05 12.40 5.12
CA LYS A 337 -22.92 13.51 4.73
C LYS A 337 -23.57 14.23 5.93
N ASP A 338 -23.41 13.69 7.13
CA ASP A 338 -23.87 14.32 8.38
C ASP A 338 -22.87 15.35 8.95
N GLY A 339 -21.69 15.52 8.35
CA GLY A 339 -20.67 16.48 8.79
C GLY A 339 -19.85 16.02 10.00
N SER A 340 -20.06 14.78 10.46
CA SER A 340 -19.32 14.16 11.56
C SER A 340 -18.28 13.17 11.05
N ILE A 341 -17.17 13.08 11.78
CA ILE A 341 -16.21 11.97 11.69
C ILE A 341 -16.34 11.14 12.96
N ARG A 342 -16.38 9.82 12.83
CA ARG A 342 -16.44 8.88 13.95
C ARG A 342 -15.21 8.01 13.93
N ILE A 343 -14.55 7.91 15.08
CA ILE A 343 -13.38 7.06 15.26
C ILE A 343 -13.89 5.86 16.05
N ASN A 344 -14.03 4.73 15.37
CA ASN A 344 -14.65 3.53 15.92
C ASN A 344 -13.57 2.46 16.15
N ASN A 345 -13.64 1.73 17.25
CA ASN A 345 -12.89 0.48 17.40
C ASN A 345 -13.66 -0.65 16.71
N ILE A 346 -13.02 -1.26 15.70
CA ILE A 346 -13.60 -2.26 14.80
C ILE A 346 -14.33 -3.38 15.57
N LEU A 347 -13.76 -3.85 16.68
CA LEU A 347 -14.18 -5.08 17.33
C LEU A 347 -15.20 -4.84 18.44
N SER A 348 -15.01 -3.79 19.25
CA SER A 348 -15.92 -3.46 20.35
C SER A 348 -17.29 -2.95 19.89
N ASN A 349 -17.38 -2.38 18.68
CA ASN A 349 -18.47 -1.50 18.26
C ASN A 349 -18.59 -0.24 19.16
N SER A 350 -17.47 0.16 19.80
CA SER A 350 -17.40 1.45 20.50
C SER A 350 -17.04 2.57 19.53
N VAL A 351 -17.79 3.66 19.61
CA VAL A 351 -17.37 4.95 19.07
C VAL A 351 -16.44 5.56 20.10
N ASP A 352 -15.14 5.57 19.81
CA ASP A 352 -14.12 6.08 20.73
C ASP A 352 -14.13 7.63 20.75
N GLN A 353 -14.37 8.27 19.60
CA GLN A 353 -14.60 9.72 19.48
C GLN A 353 -15.55 10.10 18.33
N ILE A 354 -16.18 11.28 18.44
CA ILE A 354 -16.93 11.93 17.35
C ILE A 354 -16.40 13.36 17.15
N LEU A 355 -15.72 13.60 16.03
CA LEU A 355 -15.25 14.92 15.62
C LEU A 355 -16.39 15.61 14.86
N ASN A 356 -16.83 16.76 15.38
CA ASN A 356 -17.89 17.57 14.77
C ASN A 356 -17.35 18.96 14.42
N GLY A 357 -17.76 19.51 13.28
CA GLY A 357 -17.46 20.91 12.95
C GLY A 357 -17.38 21.24 11.47
N HIS A 358 -17.44 20.26 10.57
CA HIS A 358 -17.79 20.54 9.17
C HIS A 358 -19.27 20.88 9.05
N SER A 359 -19.62 21.86 8.21
CA SER A 359 -21.01 22.31 8.03
C SER A 359 -21.72 21.62 6.85
N ASP A 360 -20.98 20.90 6.00
CA ASP A 360 -21.52 20.11 4.90
C ASP A 360 -20.70 18.81 4.68
N THR A 361 -21.10 17.99 3.71
CA THR A 361 -20.62 16.62 3.47
C THR A 361 -19.09 16.53 3.45
N ILE A 362 -18.54 15.67 4.31
CA ILE A 362 -17.11 15.33 4.27
C ILE A 362 -16.87 14.46 3.04
N THR A 363 -15.86 14.77 2.23
CA THR A 363 -15.58 14.14 0.93
C THR A 363 -14.44 13.13 1.01
N CYS A 364 -13.36 13.47 1.72
CA CYS A 364 -12.23 12.57 1.95
C CYS A 364 -11.59 12.82 3.34
N ILE A 365 -11.19 11.75 4.01
CA ILE A 365 -10.42 11.75 5.26
C ILE A 365 -9.14 10.92 5.10
N LEU A 366 -8.06 11.33 5.77
CA LEU A 366 -6.76 10.65 5.76
C LEU A 366 -6.14 10.69 7.16
N TRP A 367 -5.48 9.61 7.57
CA TRP A 367 -4.78 9.51 8.85
C TRP A 367 -3.29 9.84 8.66
N SER A 368 -2.70 10.64 9.57
CA SER A 368 -1.28 10.98 9.56
C SER A 368 -0.41 9.79 9.94
N GLY A 369 0.74 9.66 9.29
CA GLY A 369 1.75 8.64 9.61
C GLY A 369 2.71 9.03 10.73
N LYS A 370 2.63 10.23 11.34
CA LYS A 370 3.61 10.68 12.34
C LYS A 370 3.42 9.99 13.70
N ASP A 371 4.47 9.33 14.21
CA ASP A 371 4.57 8.60 15.49
C ASP A 371 4.44 9.45 16.78
N THR A 372 4.04 10.72 16.68
CA THR A 372 4.01 11.60 17.86
C THR A 372 2.80 11.33 18.76
N GLU A 373 2.88 11.80 20.01
CA GLU A 373 1.81 11.71 21.02
C GLU A 373 0.47 12.34 20.60
N ASN A 374 0.44 13.04 19.46
CA ASN A 374 -0.73 13.66 18.87
C ASN A 374 -0.98 13.03 17.50
N SER A 375 -1.78 11.94 17.46
CA SER A 375 -2.16 11.33 16.19
C SER A 375 -3.11 12.26 15.44
N VAL A 376 -2.82 12.57 14.18
CA VAL A 376 -3.52 13.60 13.41
C VAL A 376 -4.45 12.99 12.34
N LEU A 377 -5.67 13.51 12.24
CA LEU A 377 -6.58 13.23 11.13
C LEU A 377 -6.72 14.46 10.23
N TYR A 378 -6.55 14.26 8.92
CA TYR A 378 -6.89 15.24 7.89
C TYR A 378 -8.28 14.95 7.32
N SER A 379 -9.01 16.00 6.96
CA SER A 379 -10.37 15.90 6.43
C SER A 379 -10.70 17.05 5.49
N SER A 380 -11.55 16.78 4.51
CA SER A 380 -11.97 17.72 3.47
C SER A 380 -13.48 17.67 3.27
N SER A 381 -14.11 18.79 2.90
CA SER A 381 -15.57 18.88 2.80
C SER A 381 -16.04 19.79 1.66
N ARG A 382 -17.31 19.63 1.31
CA ARG A 382 -18.06 20.56 0.46
C ARG A 382 -18.27 21.94 1.11
N ASP A 383 -18.04 22.11 2.41
CA ASP A 383 -18.02 23.42 3.08
C ASP A 383 -16.81 24.32 2.69
N THR A 384 -16.05 23.92 1.67
CA THR A 384 -14.84 24.58 1.13
C THR A 384 -13.64 24.56 2.08
N THR A 385 -13.75 23.88 3.23
CA THR A 385 -12.68 23.81 4.24
C THR A 385 -11.94 22.48 4.24
N ILE A 386 -10.69 22.53 4.72
CA ILE A 386 -9.87 21.36 5.06
C ILE A 386 -9.55 21.49 6.54
N LYS A 387 -9.80 20.44 7.32
CA LYS A 387 -9.64 20.44 8.77
C LYS A 387 -8.69 19.37 9.24
N ILE A 388 -7.87 19.74 10.22
CA ILE A 388 -6.81 18.93 10.80
C ILE A 388 -7.12 18.79 12.29
N TRP A 389 -7.27 17.55 12.75
CA TRP A 389 -7.78 17.23 14.08
C TRP A 389 -6.74 16.45 14.89
N ASN A 390 -6.71 16.65 16.22
CA ASN A 390 -6.03 15.73 17.13
C ASN A 390 -7.00 14.60 17.49
N ILE A 391 -6.62 13.36 17.21
CA ILE A 391 -7.41 12.15 17.49
C ILE A 391 -7.38 11.79 18.98
N ASN A 392 -6.41 12.29 19.73
CA ASN A 392 -6.30 11.98 21.16
C ASN A 392 -7.17 12.93 22.01
N ASP A 393 -7.18 14.23 21.71
CA ASP A 393 -8.05 15.20 22.40
C ASP A 393 -9.45 15.38 21.77
N GLY A 394 -9.62 14.99 20.51
CA GLY A 394 -10.80 15.33 19.69
C GLY A 394 -10.83 16.79 19.20
N THR A 395 -9.74 17.53 19.35
CA THR A 395 -9.66 18.98 19.10
C THR A 395 -9.36 19.32 17.62
N LEU A 396 -9.84 20.48 17.18
CA LEU A 396 -9.52 21.04 15.86
C LEU A 396 -8.19 21.83 15.95
N ILE A 397 -7.13 21.33 15.30
CA ILE A 397 -5.81 21.97 15.27
C ILE A 397 -5.79 23.11 14.24
N TYR A 398 -6.32 22.86 13.04
CA TYR A 398 -6.23 23.80 11.92
C TYR A 398 -7.46 23.74 11.01
N ASN A 399 -7.83 24.89 10.45
CA ASN A 399 -9.03 25.10 9.64
C ASN A 399 -8.69 25.94 8.41
N PHE A 400 -8.35 25.26 7.32
CA PHE A 400 -7.98 25.90 6.06
C PHE A 400 -9.21 26.39 5.30
N LYS A 401 -9.21 27.66 4.89
CA LYS A 401 -10.28 28.29 4.08
C LYS A 401 -9.75 28.94 2.80
N GLY A 402 -8.86 28.24 2.08
CA GLY A 402 -8.27 28.74 0.83
C GLY A 402 -9.04 28.42 -0.45
N HIS A 403 -9.88 27.37 -0.45
CA HIS A 403 -10.71 27.02 -1.61
C HIS A 403 -11.97 27.89 -1.68
N LYS A 404 -12.44 28.18 -2.90
CA LYS A 404 -13.68 28.94 -3.14
C LYS A 404 -14.90 28.06 -3.39
N HIS A 405 -14.67 26.77 -3.63
CA HIS A 405 -15.68 25.77 -3.97
C HIS A 405 -15.42 24.48 -3.19
N TRP A 406 -16.29 23.48 -3.40
CA TRP A 406 -16.24 22.18 -2.76
C TRP A 406 -14.87 21.50 -2.93
N VAL A 407 -14.30 20.99 -1.84
CA VAL A 407 -13.08 20.17 -1.89
C VAL A 407 -13.48 18.75 -2.24
N ASN A 408 -13.14 18.30 -3.45
CA ASN A 408 -13.56 17.01 -3.99
C ASN A 408 -12.62 15.87 -3.57
N CYS A 409 -11.33 16.14 -3.45
CA CYS A 409 -10.33 15.13 -3.12
C CYS A 409 -9.20 15.67 -2.22
N LEU A 410 -8.58 14.75 -1.49
CA LEU A 410 -7.44 14.97 -0.60
C LEU A 410 -6.48 13.77 -0.76
N THR A 411 -5.17 14.00 -0.71
CA THR A 411 -4.12 12.96 -0.74
C THR A 411 -2.95 13.38 0.15
N LEU A 412 -2.19 12.42 0.66
CA LEU A 412 -1.08 12.60 1.61
C LEU A 412 0.19 11.95 1.04
N ASN A 413 1.37 12.56 1.24
CA ASN A 413 2.61 12.04 0.67
C ASN A 413 3.00 10.63 1.17
N SER A 414 2.59 10.25 2.39
CA SER A 414 2.78 8.90 2.96
C SER A 414 1.65 7.91 2.63
N GLU A 415 0.59 8.32 1.93
CA GLU A 415 -0.64 7.52 1.66
C GLU A 415 -0.34 6.12 1.10
N ARG A 416 0.61 6.01 0.16
CA ARG A 416 0.97 4.72 -0.46
C ARG A 416 1.65 3.78 0.53
N LEU A 417 2.49 4.30 1.44
CA LEU A 417 3.11 3.50 2.50
C LEU A 417 2.08 3.08 3.55
N LEU A 418 1.19 3.99 3.94
CA LEU A 418 0.10 3.71 4.88
C LEU A 418 -0.87 2.64 4.36
N LYS A 419 -1.20 2.65 3.06
CA LYS A 419 -1.98 1.59 2.41
C LYS A 419 -1.24 0.25 2.34
N ASN A 420 0.08 0.27 2.19
CA ASN A 420 0.89 -0.95 2.08
C ASN A 420 1.19 -1.58 3.45
N GLY A 421 1.30 -0.79 4.53
CA GLY A 421 1.63 -1.27 5.86
C GLY A 421 2.99 -1.98 5.88
N ILE A 422 3.01 -3.24 6.30
CA ILE A 422 4.22 -4.09 6.31
C ILE A 422 4.53 -4.70 4.94
N TYR A 423 3.57 -4.67 4.01
CA TYR A 423 3.66 -5.32 2.71
C TYR A 423 4.41 -4.44 1.69
N ASN A 424 5.69 -4.17 1.99
CA ASN A 424 6.65 -3.82 0.95
C ASN A 424 6.97 -5.08 0.10
N LEU A 425 7.44 -4.87 -1.13
CA LEU A 425 7.52 -5.94 -2.14
C LEU A 425 8.35 -7.15 -1.68
N ASP A 426 9.46 -6.90 -0.99
CA ASP A 426 10.42 -7.91 -0.52
C ASP A 426 9.78 -8.84 0.54
N VAL A 427 8.83 -8.31 1.31
CA VAL A 427 8.06 -9.06 2.32
C VAL A 427 7.01 -9.96 1.65
N ILE A 428 6.38 -9.47 0.57
CA ILE A 428 5.40 -10.25 -0.22
C ILE A 428 6.08 -11.44 -0.89
N ILE A 429 7.32 -11.27 -1.38
CA ILE A 429 8.11 -12.33 -2.03
C ILE A 429 8.54 -13.40 -1.02
N ASN A 430 9.12 -13.01 0.12
CA ASN A 430 9.84 -13.94 0.99
C ASN A 430 8.96 -14.73 1.98
N LYS A 431 7.66 -14.40 2.15
CA LYS A 431 6.70 -15.11 3.03
C LYS A 431 7.21 -15.37 4.47
N ILE A 432 8.04 -14.48 5.00
CA ILE A 432 8.67 -14.64 6.33
C ILE A 432 7.60 -14.56 7.43
N ASN A 433 7.71 -15.40 8.46
CA ASN A 433 6.95 -15.26 9.70
C ASN A 433 7.40 -13.99 10.44
N ILE A 434 6.79 -12.85 10.12
CA ILE A 434 7.11 -11.56 10.73
C ILE A 434 6.60 -11.56 12.17
N VAL A 435 7.52 -11.67 13.13
CA VAL A 435 7.16 -11.64 14.57
C VAL A 435 6.74 -10.22 14.99
N ASN A 436 7.48 -9.19 14.54
CA ASN A 436 7.23 -7.79 14.90
C ASN A 436 6.70 -6.96 13.71
N TYR A 437 5.42 -7.16 13.36
CA TYR A 437 4.75 -6.40 12.27
C TYR A 437 4.76 -4.87 12.50
N ILE A 438 4.57 -4.44 13.76
CA ILE A 438 4.47 -3.01 14.15
C ILE A 438 5.83 -2.31 13.98
N GLU A 439 6.90 -2.90 14.50
CA GLU A 439 8.27 -2.39 14.45
C GLU A 439 8.76 -2.21 13.00
N LYS A 440 8.57 -3.22 12.14
CA LYS A 440 8.94 -3.08 10.72
C LYS A 440 8.15 -1.95 10.03
N SER A 441 6.89 -1.74 10.41
CA SER A 441 6.09 -0.62 9.89
C SER A 441 6.56 0.75 10.43
N LYS A 442 7.09 0.83 11.66
CA LYS A 442 7.75 2.04 12.18
C LYS A 442 9.02 2.34 11.38
N ASN A 443 9.88 1.36 11.16
CA ASN A 443 11.16 1.57 10.48
C ASN A 443 10.97 2.06 9.02
N ILE A 444 9.96 1.53 8.32
CA ILE A 444 9.57 2.02 6.98
C ILE A 444 9.12 3.50 7.04
N MET A 445 8.31 3.88 8.03
CA MET A 445 7.82 5.25 8.19
C MET A 445 8.93 6.22 8.63
N ASN A 446 9.81 5.79 9.53
CA ASN A 446 10.99 6.55 9.95
C ASN A 446 11.93 6.80 8.77
N ASN A 447 12.20 5.79 7.94
CA ASN A 447 13.01 5.98 6.73
C ASN A 447 12.34 6.91 5.71
N PHE A 448 11.00 6.89 5.59
CA PHE A 448 10.27 7.89 4.81
C PHE A 448 10.44 9.32 5.36
N PHE A 449 10.36 9.52 6.68
CA PHE A 449 10.56 10.83 7.30
C PHE A 449 12.03 11.30 7.33
N LYS A 450 13.02 10.37 7.36
CA LYS A 450 14.45 10.67 7.12
C LYS A 450 14.64 11.32 5.74
N HIS A 451 13.89 10.91 4.71
CA HIS A 451 13.91 11.54 3.37
C HIS A 451 12.95 12.73 3.21
N HIS A 452 11.80 12.72 3.89
CA HIS A 452 10.78 13.77 3.82
C HIS A 452 10.53 14.38 5.19
N GLN A 453 11.25 15.46 5.52
CA GLN A 453 11.22 16.16 6.81
C GLN A 453 9.83 16.51 7.38
N TYR A 454 8.77 16.54 6.55
CA TYR A 454 7.40 16.81 6.98
C TYR A 454 6.37 16.17 6.03
N GLU A 455 5.19 15.89 6.58
CA GLU A 455 4.03 15.50 5.78
C GLU A 455 3.54 16.64 4.90
N LYS A 456 3.07 16.29 3.71
CA LYS A 456 2.46 17.20 2.74
C LYS A 456 1.12 16.64 2.30
N ILE A 457 0.07 17.46 2.38
CA ILE A 457 -1.25 17.13 1.85
C ILE A 457 -1.52 17.94 0.59
N VAL A 458 -2.19 17.33 -0.38
CA VAL A 458 -2.72 18.00 -1.57
C VAL A 458 -4.22 17.85 -1.60
N SER A 459 -4.90 18.93 -1.95
CA SER A 459 -6.35 19.06 -1.98
C SER A 459 -6.79 19.58 -3.34
N GLY A 460 -7.85 19.00 -3.92
CA GLY A 460 -8.41 19.39 -5.21
C GLY A 460 -9.85 19.86 -5.08
N SER A 461 -10.20 20.93 -5.79
CA SER A 461 -11.50 21.61 -5.70
C SER A 461 -12.24 21.68 -7.03
N ASP A 462 -13.56 21.88 -6.93
CA ASP A 462 -14.47 22.06 -8.06
C ASP A 462 -14.14 23.31 -8.90
N ASP A 463 -13.53 24.34 -8.30
CA ASP A 463 -13.04 25.53 -9.01
C ASP A 463 -11.78 25.30 -9.88
N GLY A 464 -11.32 24.05 -10.01
CA GLY A 464 -10.13 23.70 -10.78
C GLY A 464 -8.81 24.06 -10.09
N THR A 465 -8.84 24.55 -8.85
CA THR A 465 -7.64 24.81 -8.07
C THR A 465 -7.24 23.62 -7.21
N LEU A 466 -5.94 23.56 -6.89
CA LEU A 466 -5.43 22.72 -5.83
C LEU A 466 -4.65 23.56 -4.82
N PHE A 467 -4.58 23.10 -3.58
CA PHE A 467 -3.60 23.58 -2.61
C PHE A 467 -2.73 22.42 -2.13
N LEU A 468 -1.41 22.65 -2.15
CA LEU A 468 -0.40 21.86 -1.47
C LEU A 468 -0.13 22.54 -0.12
N ILE A 469 -0.36 21.82 0.97
CA ILE A 469 -0.18 22.31 2.35
C ILE A 469 0.89 21.46 3.04
N GLU A 470 1.85 22.13 3.65
CA GLU A 470 3.03 21.54 4.26
C GLU A 470 2.90 21.60 5.80
N CYS A 471 2.96 20.44 6.46
CA CYS A 471 2.68 20.30 7.88
C CYS A 471 3.99 20.31 8.69
N LEU A 472 4.53 21.52 8.89
CA LEU A 472 5.83 21.78 9.51
C LEU A 472 5.87 21.30 10.97
N PRO A 473 7.05 20.97 11.53
CA PRO A 473 7.18 20.50 12.91
C PRO A 473 6.56 21.43 13.96
N ASN A 474 6.62 22.75 13.74
CA ASN A 474 6.12 23.79 14.66
C ASN A 474 4.57 23.89 14.74
N LYS A 475 3.82 22.96 14.13
CA LYS A 475 2.37 23.05 13.86
C LYS A 475 1.99 24.26 12.97
N GLU A 476 2.95 24.80 12.24
CA GLU A 476 2.73 25.81 11.21
C GLU A 476 2.36 25.14 9.87
N TYR A 477 1.45 25.77 9.12
CA TYR A 477 0.91 25.22 7.87
C TYR A 477 1.17 26.18 6.72
N LYS A 478 2.20 25.89 5.92
CA LYS A 478 2.56 26.65 4.72
C LYS A 478 1.72 26.15 3.54
N ASN A 479 0.98 27.05 2.91
CA ASN A 479 0.11 26.75 1.76
C ASN A 479 0.70 27.28 0.44
N THR A 480 0.62 26.47 -0.62
CA THR A 480 0.96 26.87 -1.99
C THR A 480 -0.21 26.54 -2.92
N ARG A 481 -0.57 27.48 -3.81
CA ARG A 481 -1.74 27.36 -4.68
C ARG A 481 -1.32 26.88 -6.07
N LEU A 482 -1.77 25.70 -6.46
CA LEU A 482 -1.52 25.12 -7.77
C LEU A 482 -2.63 25.58 -8.73
N LEU A 483 -2.24 26.29 -9.78
CA LEU A 483 -3.17 26.83 -10.79
C LEU A 483 -2.89 26.19 -12.15
N GLY A 484 -3.95 25.69 -12.80
CA GLY A 484 -3.81 25.19 -14.17
C GLY A 484 -5.01 24.46 -14.76
N HIS A 485 -5.81 23.73 -13.97
CA HIS A 485 -7.01 23.06 -14.49
C HIS A 485 -8.11 24.06 -14.84
N GLN A 486 -8.90 23.73 -15.86
CA GLN A 486 -9.98 24.58 -16.38
C GLN A 486 -11.38 24.18 -15.90
N LYS A 487 -11.46 23.09 -15.12
CA LYS A 487 -12.68 22.41 -14.64
C LYS A 487 -12.38 21.68 -13.32
N PRO A 488 -13.40 21.20 -12.59
CA PRO A 488 -13.24 20.43 -11.36
C PRO A 488 -12.07 19.44 -11.37
N VAL A 489 -11.27 19.49 -10.30
CA VAL A 489 -10.33 18.42 -9.96
C VAL A 489 -11.11 17.34 -9.20
N ILE A 490 -10.87 16.08 -9.55
CA ILE A 490 -11.67 14.93 -9.09
C ILE A 490 -10.84 13.96 -8.25
N HIS A 491 -9.59 13.74 -8.66
CA HIS A 491 -8.66 12.87 -7.95
C HIS A 491 -7.24 13.40 -8.07
N THR A 492 -6.49 13.27 -6.99
CA THR A 492 -5.11 13.69 -6.81
C THR A 492 -4.34 12.57 -6.12
N GLN A 493 -3.12 12.28 -6.54
CA GLN A 493 -2.27 11.33 -5.82
C GLN A 493 -0.79 11.72 -5.91
N PHE A 494 -0.10 11.66 -4.77
CA PHE A 494 1.36 11.68 -4.73
C PHE A 494 1.96 10.44 -5.37
N SER A 495 3.16 10.56 -5.94
CA SER A 495 4.02 9.42 -6.25
C SER A 495 4.38 8.66 -4.97
N PRO A 496 4.61 7.33 -5.01
CA PRO A 496 5.05 6.55 -3.84
C PRO A 496 6.26 7.15 -3.11
N ASN A 497 7.16 7.83 -3.83
CA ASN A 497 8.34 8.53 -3.29
C ASN A 497 8.10 10.00 -2.89
N GLY A 498 6.85 10.44 -2.76
CA GLY A 498 6.45 11.78 -2.30
C GLY A 498 6.91 12.99 -3.13
N LYS A 499 7.80 12.82 -4.13
CA LYS A 499 8.43 13.92 -4.91
C LYS A 499 7.51 14.58 -5.94
N ILE A 500 6.51 13.87 -6.48
CA ILE A 500 5.66 14.35 -7.56
C ILE A 500 4.17 14.19 -7.19
N ILE A 501 3.33 15.12 -7.66
CA ILE A 501 1.88 15.11 -7.52
C ILE A 501 1.27 14.95 -8.91
N VAL A 502 0.29 14.07 -9.07
CA VAL A 502 -0.56 13.98 -10.27
C VAL A 502 -2.00 14.34 -9.92
N SER A 503 -2.65 15.14 -10.77
CA SER A 503 -4.04 15.56 -10.64
C SER A 503 -4.86 15.31 -11.91
N SER A 504 -6.09 14.82 -11.74
CA SER A 504 -7.04 14.52 -12.82
C SER A 504 -8.32 15.34 -12.69
N SER A 505 -8.94 15.62 -13.84
CA SER A 505 -9.99 16.63 -13.95
C SER A 505 -10.99 16.34 -15.07
N PHE A 506 -12.15 16.97 -14.95
CA PHE A 506 -13.15 17.07 -16.01
C PHE A 506 -12.68 17.93 -17.22
N ASP A 507 -11.51 18.57 -17.18
CA ASP A 507 -10.88 19.20 -18.36
C ASP A 507 -10.17 18.20 -19.32
N LYS A 508 -10.39 16.89 -19.12
CA LYS A 508 -9.86 15.77 -19.92
C LYS A 508 -8.34 15.61 -19.85
N SER A 509 -7.67 16.39 -19.00
CA SER A 509 -6.22 16.41 -18.91
C SER A 509 -5.74 16.04 -17.51
N ILE A 510 -4.52 15.53 -17.46
CA ILE A 510 -3.84 15.13 -16.24
C ILE A 510 -2.66 16.08 -16.10
N ARG A 511 -2.51 16.73 -14.94
CA ARG A 511 -1.37 17.62 -14.69
C ARG A 511 -0.44 17.01 -13.66
N VAL A 512 0.84 17.34 -13.81
CA VAL A 512 1.93 16.84 -12.97
C VAL A 512 2.65 18.04 -12.37
N TRP A 513 2.92 17.98 -11.07
CA TRP A 513 3.47 19.07 -10.26
C TRP A 513 4.60 18.54 -9.36
N SER A 514 5.57 19.40 -9.05
CA SER A 514 6.59 19.11 -8.04
C SER A 514 5.98 19.23 -6.64
N ALA A 515 6.17 18.21 -5.80
CA ALA A 515 5.75 18.23 -4.40
C ALA A 515 6.66 19.08 -3.51
N LEU A 516 7.80 19.55 -4.02
CA LEU A 516 8.72 20.42 -3.26
C LEU A 516 8.22 21.87 -3.27
N ASP A 517 7.92 22.40 -4.46
CA ASP A 517 7.59 23.83 -4.65
C ASP A 517 6.14 24.11 -5.05
N GLY A 518 5.35 23.07 -5.38
CA GLY A 518 4.07 23.25 -6.09
C GLY A 518 4.22 23.69 -7.56
N LYS A 519 5.45 23.73 -8.10
CA LYS A 519 5.70 24.11 -9.50
C LYS A 519 5.03 23.12 -10.45
N PHE A 520 4.29 23.65 -11.43
CA PHE A 520 3.75 22.89 -12.54
C PHE A 520 4.89 22.33 -13.42
N LEU A 521 4.80 21.04 -13.78
CA LEU A 521 5.82 20.34 -14.58
C LEU A 521 5.31 20.03 -16.01
N ALA A 522 4.16 19.36 -16.13
CA ALA A 522 3.67 18.85 -17.42
C ALA A 522 2.15 18.65 -17.49
N VAL A 523 1.57 18.76 -18.69
CA VAL A 523 0.20 18.29 -19.00
C VAL A 523 0.28 17.02 -19.84
N TYR A 524 -0.35 15.97 -19.36
CA TYR A 524 -0.56 14.71 -20.07
C TYR A 524 -1.95 14.79 -20.72
N ARG A 525 -1.97 14.68 -22.05
CA ARG A 525 -3.17 14.80 -22.90
C ARG A 525 -3.29 13.56 -23.78
N GLY A 526 -4.52 13.07 -23.93
CA GLY A 526 -4.82 11.88 -24.75
C GLY A 526 -6.18 11.26 -24.45
N HIS A 527 -6.73 11.46 -23.24
CA HIS A 527 -8.14 11.17 -22.99
C HIS A 527 -9.05 12.15 -23.76
N VAL A 528 -10.17 11.62 -24.24
CA VAL A 528 -11.24 12.31 -24.96
C VAL A 528 -12.38 12.65 -24.00
N GLY A 529 -12.50 11.94 -22.88
CA GLY A 529 -13.46 12.20 -21.81
C GLY A 529 -12.83 12.81 -20.55
N PRO A 530 -13.65 13.29 -19.61
CA PRO A 530 -13.25 13.53 -18.21
C PRO A 530 -12.43 12.38 -17.62
N VAL A 531 -11.36 12.69 -16.89
CA VAL A 531 -10.52 11.68 -16.22
C VAL A 531 -10.96 11.60 -14.75
N TYR A 532 -11.41 10.42 -14.32
CA TYR A 532 -11.98 10.23 -12.99
C TYR A 532 -10.93 9.91 -11.93
N LYS A 533 -10.04 8.95 -12.21
CA LYS A 533 -9.03 8.48 -11.25
C LYS A 533 -7.68 8.27 -11.93
N VAL A 534 -6.62 8.39 -11.15
CA VAL A 534 -5.22 8.09 -11.53
C VAL A 534 -4.58 7.30 -10.40
N VAL A 535 -3.77 6.30 -10.74
CA VAL A 535 -3.04 5.47 -9.76
C VAL A 535 -1.61 5.19 -10.25
N TRP A 536 -0.65 5.38 -9.36
CA TRP A 536 0.78 5.21 -9.62
C TRP A 536 1.27 3.75 -9.56
N SER A 537 2.31 3.44 -10.35
CA SER A 537 3.14 2.26 -10.15
C SER A 537 4.00 2.43 -8.89
N ILE A 538 4.28 1.33 -8.18
CA ILE A 538 5.07 1.35 -6.94
C ILE A 538 6.53 1.82 -7.16
N ASP A 539 7.07 1.63 -8.37
CA ASP A 539 8.41 2.09 -8.75
C ASP A 539 8.49 3.55 -9.22
N ASN A 540 7.39 4.31 -9.16
CA ASN A 540 7.24 5.70 -9.62
C ASN A 540 7.42 5.92 -11.14
N ASN A 541 7.74 4.90 -11.93
CA ASN A 541 8.04 5.05 -13.35
C ASN A 541 6.80 5.38 -14.20
N PHE A 542 5.62 4.97 -13.73
CA PHE A 542 4.37 5.05 -14.48
C PHE A 542 3.18 5.48 -13.62
N PHE A 543 2.12 5.94 -14.27
CA PHE A 543 0.77 5.91 -13.71
C PHE A 543 -0.23 5.43 -14.77
N VAL A 544 -1.34 4.84 -14.31
CA VAL A 544 -2.52 4.57 -15.14
C VAL A 544 -3.62 5.57 -14.79
N SER A 545 -4.35 6.03 -15.80
CA SER A 545 -5.56 6.85 -15.65
C SER A 545 -6.79 6.17 -16.23
N CYS A 546 -7.96 6.42 -15.64
CA CYS A 546 -9.25 5.97 -16.15
C CYS A 546 -10.19 7.15 -16.45
N SER A 547 -11.09 6.97 -17.42
CA SER A 547 -11.89 8.07 -17.98
C SER A 547 -13.31 7.66 -18.35
N GLN A 548 -14.15 8.68 -18.56
CA GLN A 548 -15.47 8.54 -19.18
C GLN A 548 -15.41 8.03 -20.64
N ASP A 549 -14.26 8.12 -21.32
CA ASP A 549 -14.09 7.63 -22.70
C ASP A 549 -13.88 6.10 -22.84
N SER A 550 -14.24 5.35 -21.80
CA SER A 550 -14.09 3.88 -21.64
C SER A 550 -12.68 3.30 -21.81
N THR A 551 -11.65 4.15 -21.97
CA THR A 551 -10.25 3.73 -22.01
C THR A 551 -9.55 3.90 -20.66
N LEU A 552 -8.57 3.05 -20.40
CA LEU A 552 -7.46 3.32 -19.50
C LEU A 552 -6.26 3.79 -20.34
N LYS A 553 -5.33 4.54 -19.75
CA LYS A 553 -4.07 4.92 -20.43
C LYS A 553 -2.89 4.82 -19.48
N LEU A 554 -1.79 4.21 -19.95
CA LEU A 554 -0.52 4.08 -19.23
C LEU A 554 0.45 5.17 -19.69
N TRP A 555 1.03 5.89 -18.72
CA TRP A 555 1.90 7.04 -18.98
C TRP A 555 3.28 6.85 -18.35
N LYS A 556 4.35 7.37 -19.00
CA LYS A 556 5.72 7.36 -18.48
C LYS A 556 6.04 8.65 -17.72
N VAL A 557 6.73 8.54 -16.58
CA VAL A 557 7.10 9.70 -15.74
C VAL A 557 8.61 9.93 -15.60
N ASN A 558 9.47 8.91 -15.77
CA ASN A 558 10.94 8.95 -15.51
C ASN A 558 11.64 10.29 -15.83
N HIS A 559 11.41 10.82 -17.03
CA HIS A 559 11.99 12.06 -17.53
C HIS A 559 11.74 13.27 -16.61
N LEU A 560 10.61 13.32 -15.91
CA LEU A 560 10.31 14.37 -14.93
C LEU A 560 11.07 14.20 -13.62
N PHE A 561 11.49 12.99 -13.25
CA PHE A 561 12.42 12.79 -12.13
C PHE A 561 13.84 13.21 -12.55
N GLU A 562 14.31 12.72 -13.71
CA GLU A 562 15.60 13.13 -14.32
C GLU A 562 15.72 14.66 -14.39
N GLN A 563 14.70 15.37 -14.87
CA GLN A 563 14.68 16.83 -14.90
C GLN A 563 14.66 17.48 -13.51
N ASN A 564 13.85 16.98 -12.56
CA ASN A 564 13.80 17.57 -11.22
C ASN A 564 15.12 17.41 -10.46
N ASP A 565 15.75 16.24 -10.52
CA ASP A 565 16.99 15.96 -9.78
C ASP A 565 18.17 16.75 -10.39
N ILE A 566 18.22 16.92 -11.72
CA ILE A 566 19.13 17.88 -12.37
C ILE A 566 18.91 19.31 -11.85
N ILE A 567 17.65 19.78 -11.84
CA ILE A 567 17.30 21.13 -11.38
C ILE A 567 17.68 21.35 -9.91
N GLN A 568 17.45 20.38 -9.02
CA GLN A 568 17.85 20.49 -7.62
C GLN A 568 19.38 20.55 -7.48
N SER A 569 20.13 19.68 -8.16
CA SER A 569 21.60 19.73 -8.12
C SER A 569 22.16 21.09 -8.57
N HIS A 570 21.49 21.78 -9.51
CA HIS A 570 21.84 23.14 -9.91
C HIS A 570 21.42 24.22 -8.90
N ILE A 571 20.29 24.05 -8.21
CA ILE A 571 19.86 24.96 -7.12
C ILE A 571 20.83 24.85 -5.95
N GLU A 572 21.19 23.64 -5.53
CA GLU A 572 22.12 23.39 -4.43
C GLU A 572 23.55 23.86 -4.74
N LYS A 573 24.06 23.60 -5.95
CA LYS A 573 25.34 24.16 -6.41
C LYS A 573 25.30 25.69 -6.41
N LYS A 574 24.18 26.31 -6.78
CA LYS A 574 24.01 27.77 -6.71
C LYS A 574 23.97 28.29 -5.28
N GLN A 575 23.32 27.58 -4.35
CA GLN A 575 23.28 27.95 -2.93
C GLN A 575 24.66 27.80 -2.25
N LYS A 576 25.36 26.69 -2.49
CA LYS A 576 26.75 26.48 -2.01
C LYS A 576 27.70 27.54 -2.57
N ASN A 577 27.59 27.91 -3.85
CA ASN A 577 28.40 28.98 -4.44
C ASN A 577 28.05 30.39 -3.91
N LEU A 578 26.81 30.63 -3.47
CA LEU A 578 26.45 31.87 -2.78
C LEU A 578 27.09 31.93 -1.39
N GLN A 579 26.98 30.85 -0.61
CA GLN A 579 27.60 30.74 0.73
C GLN A 579 29.13 30.82 0.69
N LEU A 580 29.78 30.34 -0.37
CA LEU A 580 31.22 30.51 -0.59
C LEU A 580 31.61 31.96 -0.89
N ASN A 581 30.81 32.69 -1.69
CA ASN A 581 31.07 34.09 -2.00
C ASN A 581 30.89 35.01 -0.77
N ASP A 582 30.02 34.63 0.18
CA ASP A 582 29.85 35.37 1.44
C ASP A 582 31.06 35.22 2.39
N GLN A 583 32.07 34.39 2.06
CA GLN A 583 33.33 34.27 2.80
C GLN A 583 34.54 34.96 2.13
N THR A 584 34.39 35.51 0.92
CA THR A 584 35.49 36.15 0.17
C THR A 584 35.12 37.51 -0.42
N TYR A 585 34.57 38.40 0.41
CA TYR A 585 34.56 39.84 0.12
C TYR A 585 35.69 40.57 0.84
N ASN A 586 36.79 40.79 0.11
CA ASN A 586 37.69 41.92 0.31
C ASN A 586 38.13 42.45 -1.07
N ASP A 587 37.79 43.72 -1.29
CA ASP A 587 38.29 44.66 -2.29
C ASP A 587 38.23 44.40 -3.81
N THR A 588 37.81 45.48 -4.49
CA THR A 588 38.00 45.85 -5.90
C THR A 588 37.28 45.09 -7.03
N ASN A 589 36.37 45.83 -7.67
CA ASN A 589 36.22 45.99 -9.13
C ASN A 589 36.26 44.75 -10.03
N ASP A 590 35.09 44.36 -10.57
CA ASP A 590 34.96 44.34 -12.03
C ASP A 590 33.51 44.51 -12.52
N ILE A 591 33.29 45.38 -13.51
CA ILE A 591 31.95 45.75 -14.01
C ILE A 591 31.52 44.93 -15.25
N ASN A 592 32.48 44.28 -15.92
CA ASN A 592 32.30 43.76 -17.28
C ASN A 592 31.89 42.27 -17.36
N ASN A 593 30.78 41.87 -16.72
CA ASN A 593 30.32 40.46 -16.78
C ASN A 593 28.80 40.24 -16.98
N HIS A 594 28.03 41.29 -17.29
CA HIS A 594 26.57 41.19 -17.43
C HIS A 594 26.05 40.82 -18.83
N GLN A 595 26.88 40.87 -19.89
CA GLN A 595 26.41 40.66 -21.27
C GLN A 595 26.67 39.26 -21.86
N GLN A 596 27.62 38.47 -21.33
CA GLN A 596 27.85 37.09 -21.80
C GLN A 596 26.95 36.06 -21.11
N LYS A 597 26.62 36.24 -19.82
CA LYS A 597 25.87 35.26 -19.02
C LYS A 597 24.45 34.96 -19.53
N ASN A 598 23.83 35.87 -20.28
CA ASN A 598 22.49 35.65 -20.84
C ASN A 598 22.49 34.79 -22.12
N LYS A 599 23.62 34.62 -22.84
CA LYS A 599 23.65 33.81 -24.08
C LYS A 599 23.66 32.29 -23.85
N ILE A 600 23.92 31.83 -22.63
CA ILE A 600 23.92 30.41 -22.29
C ILE A 600 22.48 29.90 -22.07
N TYR A 601 21.60 30.73 -21.50
CA TYR A 601 20.23 30.34 -21.09
C TYR A 601 19.24 30.04 -22.23
N ASP A 602 19.57 30.38 -23.48
CA ASP A 602 18.70 30.11 -24.64
C ASP A 602 19.24 29.03 -25.60
N ASN A 603 20.50 28.60 -25.46
CA ASN A 603 21.06 27.53 -26.30
C ASN A 603 20.58 26.13 -25.86
N ASP A 604 20.58 25.84 -24.56
CA ASP A 604 20.23 24.50 -24.04
C ASP A 604 18.75 24.13 -24.26
N LYS A 605 17.87 25.13 -24.45
CA LYS A 605 16.45 24.90 -24.83
C LYS A 605 16.29 24.30 -26.22
N ASN A 606 17.28 24.47 -27.11
CA ASN A 606 17.13 24.17 -28.54
C ASN A 606 17.62 22.78 -28.95
N GLN A 607 18.35 22.04 -28.11
CA GLN A 607 18.86 20.70 -28.50
C GLN A 607 18.03 19.50 -28.01
N ASN A 608 17.18 19.65 -26.98
CA ASN A 608 16.42 18.53 -26.39
C ASN A 608 14.92 18.49 -26.74
N ASN A 609 14.45 19.24 -27.74
CA ASN A 609 13.04 19.31 -28.13
C ASN A 609 12.53 18.11 -28.99
N LYS A 610 13.02 16.89 -28.74
CA LYS A 610 12.30 15.67 -29.16
C LYS A 610 11.01 15.58 -28.34
N LYS A 611 9.84 15.66 -28.99
CA LYS A 611 8.54 15.45 -28.31
C LYS A 611 8.48 14.05 -27.70
N ILE A 612 8.74 13.96 -26.40
CA ILE A 612 8.68 12.71 -25.64
C ILE A 612 7.23 12.19 -25.66
N LYS A 613 7.04 10.95 -26.12
CA LYS A 613 5.76 10.25 -25.97
C LYS A 613 5.54 9.93 -24.50
N THR A 614 4.74 10.77 -23.84
CA THR A 614 4.31 10.57 -22.45
C THR A 614 3.30 9.43 -22.33
N LEU A 615 2.43 9.26 -23.34
CA LEU A 615 1.57 8.09 -23.48
C LEU A 615 2.39 6.89 -23.97
N LEU A 616 2.35 5.78 -23.24
CA LEU A 616 3.01 4.53 -23.59
C LEU A 616 2.05 3.53 -24.24
N VAL A 617 0.91 3.31 -23.61
CA VAL A 617 -0.08 2.31 -24.04
C VAL A 617 -1.48 2.88 -23.84
N ASP A 618 -2.32 2.71 -24.85
CA ASP A 618 -3.75 2.89 -24.75
C ASP A 618 -4.39 1.53 -24.40
N LEU A 619 -5.26 1.51 -23.40
CA LEU A 619 -5.87 0.29 -22.85
C LEU A 619 -7.40 0.37 -23.03
N PRO A 620 -7.90 0.19 -24.27
CA PRO A 620 -9.33 0.08 -24.54
C PRO A 620 -9.85 -1.29 -24.05
N GLY A 621 -11.10 -1.34 -23.59
CA GLY A 621 -11.73 -2.62 -23.26
C GLY A 621 -13.00 -2.56 -22.41
N HIS A 622 -13.28 -1.45 -21.72
CA HIS A 622 -14.59 -1.21 -21.12
C HIS A 622 -15.59 -0.71 -22.17
N ALA A 623 -16.87 -1.05 -21.98
CA ALA A 623 -17.95 -0.63 -22.88
C ALA A 623 -18.56 0.74 -22.51
N ASP A 624 -18.22 1.29 -21.34
CA ASP A 624 -18.79 2.51 -20.78
C ASP A 624 -17.76 3.18 -19.84
N ALA A 625 -18.14 4.29 -19.20
CA ALA A 625 -17.29 5.09 -18.32
C ALA A 625 -16.65 4.28 -17.18
N VAL A 626 -15.34 4.46 -16.95
CA VAL A 626 -14.56 3.75 -15.93
C VAL A 626 -14.35 4.64 -14.70
N TYR A 627 -15.05 4.33 -13.61
CA TYR A 627 -15.05 5.15 -12.39
C TYR A 627 -13.95 4.77 -11.41
N ALA A 628 -13.70 3.48 -11.26
CA ALA A 628 -12.81 2.92 -10.25
C ALA A 628 -11.55 2.33 -10.88
N LEU A 629 -10.41 2.55 -10.22
CA LEU A 629 -9.07 2.13 -10.65
C LEU A 629 -8.19 1.90 -9.41
N ASP A 630 -7.33 0.88 -9.45
CA ASP A 630 -6.27 0.66 -8.46
C ASP A 630 -5.12 -0.15 -9.10
N TRP A 631 -3.94 -0.14 -8.46
CA TRP A 631 -2.75 -0.90 -8.89
C TRP A 631 -2.26 -1.75 -7.71
N SER A 632 -2.11 -3.05 -7.94
CA SER A 632 -1.60 -3.99 -6.94
C SER A 632 -0.25 -3.53 -6.36
N ASN A 633 -0.01 -3.83 -5.09
CA ASN A 633 1.23 -3.46 -4.41
C ASN A 633 2.42 -4.25 -4.98
N ASP A 634 2.16 -5.46 -5.50
CA ASP A 634 3.15 -6.25 -6.22
C ASP A 634 3.48 -5.74 -7.65
N GLY A 635 2.78 -4.69 -8.10
CA GLY A 635 2.95 -4.06 -9.40
C GLY A 635 2.46 -4.88 -10.61
N LYS A 636 2.08 -6.16 -10.45
CA LYS A 636 1.74 -7.06 -11.57
C LYS A 636 0.41 -6.74 -12.25
N PHE A 637 -0.56 -6.22 -11.50
CA PHE A 637 -1.94 -6.06 -11.94
C PHE A 637 -2.48 -4.64 -11.70
N VAL A 638 -3.22 -4.13 -12.68
CA VAL A 638 -4.17 -3.02 -12.49
C VAL A 638 -5.58 -3.59 -12.55
N ALA A 639 -6.46 -3.07 -11.71
CA ALA A 639 -7.88 -3.41 -11.68
C ALA A 639 -8.72 -2.17 -11.99
N SER A 640 -9.75 -2.33 -12.81
CA SER A 640 -10.69 -1.26 -13.15
C SER A 640 -12.13 -1.72 -13.22
N GLY A 641 -13.05 -0.81 -12.92
CA GLY A 641 -14.49 -1.05 -12.95
C GLY A 641 -15.26 0.24 -13.18
N GLY A 642 -16.47 0.13 -13.70
CA GLY A 642 -17.30 1.30 -13.95
C GLY A 642 -18.73 0.96 -14.35
N LYS A 643 -19.28 1.78 -15.24
CA LYS A 643 -20.69 1.76 -15.65
C LYS A 643 -21.08 0.56 -16.52
N ASP A 644 -20.10 -0.11 -17.12
CA ASP A 644 -20.31 -1.37 -17.84
C ASP A 644 -20.47 -2.59 -16.91
N LYS A 645 -20.40 -2.39 -15.58
CA LYS A 645 -20.64 -3.40 -14.52
C LYS A 645 -19.60 -4.52 -14.46
N LEU A 646 -18.57 -4.44 -15.29
CA LEU A 646 -17.53 -5.45 -15.42
C LEU A 646 -16.28 -5.00 -14.66
N LEU A 647 -15.74 -5.89 -13.83
CA LEU A 647 -14.39 -5.75 -13.31
C LEU A 647 -13.42 -6.22 -14.41
N LYS A 648 -12.34 -5.48 -14.66
CA LYS A 648 -11.26 -5.90 -15.56
C LYS A 648 -9.93 -5.90 -14.85
N LEU A 649 -9.13 -6.94 -15.12
CA LEU A 649 -7.75 -7.05 -14.69
C LEU A 649 -6.84 -6.86 -15.91
N TRP A 650 -5.73 -6.15 -15.70
CA TRP A 650 -4.76 -5.79 -16.72
C TRP A 650 -3.35 -6.14 -16.25
N SER A 651 -2.52 -6.70 -17.13
CA SER A 651 -1.12 -7.04 -16.84
C SER A 651 -0.17 -6.60 -17.94
N HIS A 652 1.11 -6.91 -17.71
CA HIS A 652 2.13 -6.97 -18.75
C HIS A 652 1.91 -8.14 -19.72
#